data_AF-A0A3B4CKA1-F1
#
_entry.id   AF-A0A3B4CKA1-F1
#
_cell.length_a   1.000
_cell.length_b   1.000
_cell.length_c   1.000
_cell.angle_alpha   90.00
_cell.angle_beta   90.00
_cell.angle_gamma   90.00
#
_symmetry.space_group_name_H-M   'P 1'
#
loop_
_entity.id
_entity.type
_entity.pdbx_description
1 polymer ?
#
loop_
_entity_poly.entity_id
_entity_poly.type
_entity_poly.pdbx_seq_one_letter_code
_entity_poly.pdbx_strand_id
1 'polypeptide(L)'
;MGNQAAKAEEPETGIQSGKKSGIPAPREIPQTISRDRTSLRDQLKTSSAKKMIPSASTSSLSTLAKHSRGSVKTKTEAESADKALLECQVKELLAEAKAKEFEISKLRMELQRCRGKGSPQEAGTPDGTSDGERTQPHSPDFQTLVVELKEKNGRFQRELAALREENQALKEKLISLETSQVSSGNTVATSTSLTCPTTTSTSLTSPAKPSVNGVLPESTSTEMGTSGPLNGSPIKTSASSGSDVTKGSSSPSPDSSEFEKIPSRSDSVSSSTKGVASGTMERDLSVECLTERIQKMEESHHSTAEELQATLQELADQQQVVQELTVENERLAEEKGLLQTSLQQQRERVELLAQKNEALLQRLREQAQSQEAEATRVSRMAELEQRLAEQVENSRFEREKLVDIQQQLTGSLRALEKEHQEAQTTARSLKEELELLRQQLEREKEAGVTAARLVEEEHQAMEALKAENERLKGQVETERQKVVELKAVQSASNSTELQALLKAAHADRDKLEVSCSELRQELLLANNEVEHFQGMLNKAEADQQQHQDRLEKQEQEHKASLFALEEKSRDGENQIKDLKETIFELEDQVEQQRAVRLHTNQTILDLENQIKRVEEQKVEQDKQMKAMSKQMKEETEEWRRFQADLQTAVVVANDIKVEAQQEVRALRRRLQEEQERSTRLASELEQIQGARITAGAAFESSKTAVEGR
;
A
#
# COMPACT_ATOMS: atom_id res chain seq x y z
N MET A 1 36.13 59.86 20.76
CA MET A 1 35.19 58.82 21.23
C MET A 1 35.69 57.47 20.71
N GLY A 2 36.61 56.74 21.35
CA GLY A 2 37.08 56.81 22.74
C GLY A 2 36.17 55.98 23.67
N ASN A 3 36.65 54.97 24.42
CA ASN A 3 38.05 54.51 24.54
C ASN A 3 38.13 53.11 25.21
N GLN A 4 38.95 52.20 24.67
CA GLN A 4 39.75 51.16 25.41
C GLN A 4 38.98 50.14 26.30
N ALA A 5 39.55 49.06 26.85
CA ALA A 5 40.88 48.42 26.79
C ALA A 5 40.67 46.87 26.69
N ALA A 6 41.46 46.06 25.98
CA ALA A 6 42.91 45.75 26.10
C ALA A 6 43.23 44.77 27.27
N LYS A 7 44.25 43.89 27.22
CA LYS A 7 45.40 43.78 26.29
C LYS A 7 46.10 42.39 26.38
N ALA A 8 46.88 42.01 25.35
CA ALA A 8 48.21 41.37 25.40
C ALA A 8 48.39 39.92 25.95
N GLU A 9 49.40 39.14 25.53
CA GLU A 9 50.42 39.30 24.45
C GLU A 9 50.91 37.93 23.90
N GLU A 10 51.72 37.99 22.83
CA GLU A 10 52.33 36.87 22.06
C GLU A 10 53.81 36.61 22.54
N PRO A 11 54.84 36.18 21.74
CA PRO A 11 54.90 35.49 20.42
C PRO A 11 55.96 34.34 20.25
N GLU A 12 55.78 33.58 19.16
CA GLU A 12 56.75 33.00 18.17
C GLU A 12 58.10 32.28 18.51
N THR A 13 58.58 31.55 17.48
CA THR A 13 59.91 30.92 17.23
C THR A 13 60.22 29.56 17.91
N GLY A 14 60.90 28.59 17.25
CA GLY A 14 61.24 28.47 15.82
C GLY A 14 62.13 27.26 15.43
N ILE A 15 61.83 26.64 14.28
CA ILE A 15 62.75 26.11 13.23
C ILE A 15 63.82 24.99 13.55
N GLN A 16 63.72 23.88 12.78
CA GLN A 16 64.76 22.94 12.27
C GLN A 16 65.26 21.65 13.00
N SER A 17 65.03 20.53 12.28
CA SER A 17 65.97 19.46 11.90
C SER A 17 66.14 18.18 12.75
N GLY A 18 66.28 17.04 12.04
CA GLY A 18 66.54 15.67 12.54
C GLY A 18 66.50 14.65 11.39
N LYS A 19 67.22 13.52 11.48
CA LYS A 19 67.34 12.52 10.38
C LYS A 19 67.40 11.07 10.91
N LYS A 20 67.01 10.11 10.05
CA LYS A 20 67.13 8.63 10.18
C LYS A 20 66.21 8.01 11.26
N SER A 21 65.52 6.88 11.07
CA SER A 21 65.73 5.60 10.33
C SER A 21 66.38 4.51 11.20
N GLY A 22 65.61 3.44 11.47
CA GLY A 22 66.10 2.19 12.07
C GLY A 22 65.01 1.38 12.78
N ILE A 23 64.60 0.26 12.18
CA ILE A 23 63.87 -0.84 12.87
C ILE A 23 64.95 -1.85 13.33
N PRO A 24 64.83 -2.45 14.53
CA PRO A 24 64.55 -3.90 14.54
C PRO A 24 63.66 -4.37 15.72
N ALA A 25 63.00 -5.51 15.52
CA ALA A 25 62.43 -6.37 16.58
C ALA A 25 63.32 -7.64 16.69
N PRO A 26 62.93 -8.77 17.34
CA PRO A 26 61.89 -9.02 18.35
C PRO A 26 62.43 -9.80 19.61
N ARG A 27 61.62 -10.01 20.67
CA ARG A 27 61.83 -11.11 21.66
C ARG A 27 60.57 -11.59 22.41
N GLU A 28 60.21 -12.86 22.16
CA GLU A 28 60.04 -13.98 23.11
C GLU A 28 59.12 -13.90 24.38
N ILE A 29 58.03 -14.70 24.34
CA ILE A 29 57.41 -15.65 25.32
C ILE A 29 57.45 -15.40 26.87
N PRO A 30 56.41 -15.85 27.62
CA PRO A 30 56.46 -17.20 28.22
C PRO A 30 55.14 -18.01 28.24
N GLN A 31 55.21 -19.28 28.67
CA GLN A 31 54.13 -20.30 28.69
C GLN A 31 53.62 -20.60 30.12
N THR A 32 52.39 -21.14 30.26
CA THR A 32 51.99 -21.96 31.44
C THR A 32 50.96 -23.08 31.13
N ILE A 33 51.44 -24.33 31.24
CA ILE A 33 50.82 -25.59 31.74
C ILE A 33 49.54 -25.43 32.63
N SER A 34 48.56 -26.37 32.72
CA SER A 34 48.70 -27.83 32.89
C SER A 34 47.39 -28.67 32.85
N ARG A 35 47.53 -29.99 32.57
CA ARG A 35 46.84 -31.19 33.16
C ARG A 35 45.49 -31.75 32.64
N ASP A 36 45.52 -33.05 32.33
CA ASP A 36 44.38 -33.96 32.05
C ASP A 36 43.64 -34.50 33.29
N ARG A 37 42.41 -35.02 33.07
CA ARG A 37 41.98 -36.30 33.67
C ARG A 37 40.81 -36.98 32.92
N THR A 38 40.76 -38.31 32.97
CA THR A 38 39.78 -39.17 32.27
C THR A 38 38.89 -39.95 33.24
N SER A 39 37.59 -40.09 32.96
CA SER A 39 36.80 -41.30 33.33
C SER A 39 35.45 -41.41 32.62
N LEU A 40 35.31 -42.53 31.92
CA LEU A 40 34.11 -43.32 31.61
C LEU A 40 33.03 -43.34 32.74
N ARG A 41 31.73 -43.44 32.38
CA ARG A 41 30.98 -44.73 32.34
C ARG A 41 29.54 -44.60 31.79
N ASP A 42 28.98 -45.71 31.28
CA ASP A 42 27.66 -45.90 30.69
C ASP A 42 26.45 -45.70 31.64
N GLN A 43 25.29 -45.42 31.06
CA GLN A 43 24.06 -46.20 31.30
C GLN A 43 23.23 -46.33 30.01
N LEU A 44 22.33 -47.33 29.97
CA LEU A 44 21.86 -47.96 28.73
C LEU A 44 20.36 -48.33 28.82
N LYS A 45 19.58 -48.09 27.73
CA LYS A 45 18.44 -48.92 27.32
C LYS A 45 17.83 -48.54 25.94
N THR A 46 18.01 -49.44 24.96
CA THR A 46 16.96 -50.15 24.17
C THR A 46 15.58 -49.49 23.94
N SER A 47 14.87 -49.62 22.81
CA SER A 47 15.07 -50.30 21.50
C SER A 47 13.93 -49.81 20.56
N SER A 48 13.83 -50.08 19.25
CA SER A 48 14.27 -51.22 18.43
C SER A 48 14.50 -50.80 16.96
N ALA A 49 14.98 -51.72 16.11
CA ALA A 49 15.48 -51.42 14.76
C ALA A 49 14.59 -51.90 13.61
N LYS A 50 14.70 -51.21 12.47
CA LYS A 50 14.81 -51.86 11.15
C LYS A 50 15.62 -50.98 10.19
N LYS A 51 16.21 -51.60 9.18
CA LYS A 51 17.25 -51.04 8.29
C LYS A 51 16.66 -50.40 7.04
N MET A 52 17.35 -49.42 6.46
CA MET A 52 17.83 -49.45 5.06
C MET A 52 19.00 -48.45 4.87
N ILE A 53 19.72 -48.56 3.76
CA ILE A 53 21.01 -47.91 3.45
C ILE A 53 20.82 -47.00 2.21
N PRO A 54 21.59 -45.88 2.05
CA PRO A 54 21.19 -44.79 1.17
C PRO A 54 21.81 -44.81 -0.24
N SER A 55 21.09 -44.20 -1.19
CA SER A 55 21.54 -43.52 -2.42
C SER A 55 20.31 -42.75 -2.96
N ALA A 56 20.30 -41.48 -3.36
CA ALA A 56 21.22 -40.60 -4.10
C ALA A 56 20.71 -40.35 -5.54
N SER A 57 20.54 -39.05 -5.85
CA SER A 57 20.38 -38.44 -7.18
C SER A 57 19.12 -38.76 -8.03
N THR A 58 18.23 -37.76 -8.17
CA THR A 58 17.94 -37.19 -9.51
C THR A 58 17.24 -35.81 -9.46
N SER A 59 17.60 -35.00 -10.46
CA SER A 59 16.96 -33.82 -11.06
C SER A 59 15.40 -33.88 -11.11
N SER A 60 14.62 -32.78 -11.21
CA SER A 60 14.89 -31.49 -11.87
C SER A 60 14.12 -30.25 -11.36
N LEU A 61 14.69 -29.08 -11.68
CA LEU A 61 14.09 -27.82 -12.21
C LEU A 61 12.68 -27.94 -12.85
N SER A 62 11.80 -26.93 -12.98
CA SER A 62 11.69 -25.48 -12.58
C SER A 62 10.18 -25.07 -12.74
N THR A 63 9.62 -23.84 -12.68
CA THR A 63 10.02 -22.40 -12.76
C THR A 63 9.59 -21.66 -11.46
N LEU A 64 9.72 -20.35 -11.18
CA LEU A 64 9.98 -19.07 -11.89
C LEU A 64 8.77 -18.37 -12.59
N ALA A 65 8.72 -17.03 -12.43
CA ALA A 65 7.75 -16.00 -12.86
C ALA A 65 6.56 -15.76 -11.89
N LYS A 66 6.19 -14.53 -11.49
CA LYS A 66 6.56 -13.15 -11.91
C LYS A 66 6.86 -12.27 -10.66
N HIS A 67 7.90 -11.42 -10.60
CA HIS A 67 7.96 -9.99 -11.01
C HIS A 67 6.74 -9.16 -10.58
N SER A 68 6.86 -7.92 -10.09
CA SER A 68 7.98 -6.96 -9.90
C SER A 68 7.59 -5.99 -8.76
N ARG A 69 8.35 -5.01 -8.24
CA ARG A 69 9.65 -4.33 -8.52
C ARG A 69 10.09 -3.69 -7.17
N GLY A 70 11.33 -3.30 -6.88
CA GLY A 70 12.65 -3.37 -7.54
C GLY A 70 13.63 -2.45 -6.79
N SER A 71 14.73 -1.99 -7.42
CA SER A 71 15.70 -1.03 -6.85
C SER A 71 16.44 -1.50 -5.57
N VAL A 72 17.47 -0.79 -5.07
CA VAL A 72 18.77 -0.55 -5.75
C VAL A 72 19.87 -1.19 -4.89
N LYS A 73 20.85 -1.87 -5.49
CA LYS A 73 22.14 -2.18 -4.83
C LYS A 73 23.27 -2.38 -5.86
N THR A 74 24.51 -2.46 -5.38
CA THR A 74 25.73 -2.26 -6.19
C THR A 74 26.12 -3.46 -7.08
N LYS A 75 26.53 -3.14 -8.31
CA LYS A 75 26.85 -4.09 -9.40
C LYS A 75 27.85 -5.21 -9.02
N THR A 76 28.71 -4.97 -8.03
CA THR A 76 29.76 -5.90 -7.57
C THR A 76 29.26 -7.04 -6.67
N GLU A 77 28.09 -6.92 -6.02
CA GLU A 77 27.50 -8.03 -5.23
C GLU A 77 26.85 -9.09 -6.15
N ALA A 78 26.27 -8.67 -7.27
CA ALA A 78 25.76 -9.60 -8.29
C ALA A 78 26.92 -10.39 -8.93
N GLU A 79 27.99 -9.69 -9.32
CA GLU A 79 29.19 -10.33 -9.88
C GLU A 79 29.90 -11.28 -8.89
N SER A 80 29.85 -11.04 -7.57
CA SER A 80 30.40 -11.97 -6.59
C SER A 80 29.51 -13.18 -6.33
N ALA A 81 28.18 -13.01 -6.32
CA ALA A 81 27.22 -14.11 -6.24
C ALA A 81 27.27 -15.00 -7.50
N ASP A 82 27.29 -14.40 -8.69
CA ASP A 82 27.44 -15.12 -9.97
C ASP A 82 28.81 -15.82 -10.04
N LYS A 83 29.89 -15.19 -9.56
CA LYS A 83 31.19 -15.85 -9.43
C LYS A 83 31.13 -17.05 -8.47
N ALA A 84 30.46 -16.93 -7.32
CA ALA A 84 30.32 -18.04 -6.37
C ALA A 84 29.50 -19.20 -6.96
N LEU A 85 28.43 -18.90 -7.70
CA LEU A 85 27.65 -19.89 -8.45
C LEU A 85 28.48 -20.57 -9.55
N LEU A 86 29.24 -19.80 -10.33
CA LEU A 86 30.19 -20.32 -11.31
C LEU A 86 31.29 -21.18 -10.67
N GLU A 87 31.81 -20.80 -9.51
CA GLU A 87 32.83 -21.58 -8.80
C GLU A 87 32.25 -22.89 -8.23
N CYS A 88 31.00 -22.87 -7.75
CA CYS A 88 30.25 -24.08 -7.39
C CYS A 88 30.00 -24.96 -8.63
N GLN A 89 29.58 -24.39 -9.75
CA GLN A 89 29.34 -25.11 -11.00
C GLN A 89 30.63 -25.73 -11.56
N VAL A 90 31.77 -25.03 -11.47
CA VAL A 90 33.09 -25.57 -11.85
C VAL A 90 33.50 -26.70 -10.91
N LYS A 91 33.25 -26.60 -9.60
CA LYS A 91 33.49 -27.70 -8.64
C LYS A 91 32.61 -28.92 -8.92
N GLU A 92 31.35 -28.70 -9.28
CA GLU A 92 30.41 -29.77 -9.67
C GLU A 92 30.82 -30.43 -11.00
N LEU A 93 31.14 -29.64 -12.03
CA LEU A 93 31.64 -30.15 -13.32
C LEU A 93 32.98 -30.89 -13.17
N LEU A 94 33.88 -30.46 -12.27
CA LEU A 94 35.11 -31.20 -11.96
C LEU A 94 34.85 -32.49 -11.17
N ALA A 95 33.80 -32.53 -10.35
CA ALA A 95 33.37 -33.76 -9.68
C ALA A 95 32.71 -34.74 -10.66
N GLU A 96 31.86 -34.25 -11.57
CA GLU A 96 31.28 -35.05 -12.65
C GLU A 96 32.37 -35.56 -13.61
N ALA A 97 33.31 -34.71 -14.03
CA ALA A 97 34.43 -35.12 -14.87
C ALA A 97 35.23 -36.28 -14.24
N LYS A 98 35.55 -36.19 -12.93
CA LYS A 98 36.22 -37.29 -12.20
C LYS A 98 35.34 -38.54 -12.06
N ALA A 99 34.04 -38.37 -11.85
CA ALA A 99 33.09 -39.50 -11.86
C ALA A 99 33.01 -40.16 -13.25
N LYS A 100 33.09 -39.38 -14.33
CA LYS A 100 33.13 -39.86 -15.72
C LYS A 100 34.47 -40.50 -16.07
N GLU A 101 35.59 -40.01 -15.58
CA GLU A 101 36.89 -40.69 -15.70
C GLU A 101 36.88 -42.04 -14.97
N PHE A 102 36.28 -42.11 -13.78
CA PHE A 102 36.10 -43.37 -13.05
C PHE A 102 35.14 -44.33 -13.79
N GLU A 103 34.04 -43.82 -14.35
CA GLU A 103 33.11 -44.59 -15.18
C GLU A 103 33.79 -45.11 -16.46
N ILE A 104 34.55 -44.27 -17.16
CA ILE A 104 35.36 -44.65 -18.34
C ILE A 104 36.42 -45.68 -17.94
N SER A 105 37.06 -45.55 -16.78
CA SER A 105 38.05 -46.51 -16.28
C SER A 105 37.40 -47.86 -15.95
N LYS A 106 36.22 -47.84 -15.30
CA LYS A 106 35.39 -49.02 -15.05
C LYS A 106 34.96 -49.69 -16.36
N LEU A 107 34.46 -48.92 -17.33
CA LEU A 107 34.04 -49.42 -18.65
C LEU A 107 35.24 -49.97 -19.46
N ARG A 108 36.42 -49.37 -19.34
CA ARG A 108 37.68 -49.90 -19.90
C ARG A 108 38.06 -51.23 -19.22
N MET A 109 37.97 -51.34 -17.90
CA MET A 109 38.17 -52.61 -17.18
C MET A 109 37.12 -53.67 -17.55
N GLU A 110 35.88 -53.27 -17.82
CA GLU A 110 34.78 -54.14 -18.24
C GLU A 110 34.98 -54.61 -19.68
N LEU A 111 35.40 -53.74 -20.60
CA LEU A 111 35.85 -54.09 -21.95
C LEU A 111 37.08 -55.01 -21.94
N GLN A 112 38.05 -54.77 -21.05
CA GLN A 112 39.21 -55.64 -20.84
C GLN A 112 38.76 -57.03 -20.37
N ARG A 113 37.79 -57.09 -19.45
CA ARG A 113 37.17 -58.33 -18.93
C ARG A 113 36.36 -59.08 -19.99
N CYS A 114 35.71 -58.37 -20.91
CA CYS A 114 35.00 -58.95 -22.05
C CYS A 114 35.96 -59.46 -23.13
N ARG A 115 37.02 -58.71 -23.48
CA ARG A 115 38.13 -59.22 -24.33
C ARG A 115 38.75 -60.49 -23.74
N GLY A 116 38.96 -60.52 -22.42
CA GLY A 116 39.44 -61.69 -21.67
C GLY A 116 38.48 -62.90 -21.65
N LYS A 117 37.31 -62.82 -22.29
CA LYS A 117 36.37 -63.94 -22.50
C LYS A 117 35.98 -64.14 -23.97
N GLY A 118 36.63 -63.44 -24.90
CA GLY A 118 36.21 -63.33 -26.30
C GLY A 118 37.36 -63.22 -27.28
N SER A 119 38.43 -64.01 -27.08
CA SER A 119 39.53 -64.11 -28.04
C SER A 119 39.90 -65.58 -28.28
N PRO A 120 39.59 -66.13 -29.46
CA PRO A 120 40.50 -67.04 -30.14
C PRO A 120 41.84 -66.32 -30.37
N GLN A 121 42.90 -67.09 -30.61
CA GLN A 121 44.23 -66.57 -30.91
C GLN A 121 44.43 -66.55 -32.43
N GLU A 122 44.64 -65.38 -33.04
CA GLU A 122 44.95 -65.31 -34.47
C GLU A 122 46.36 -65.85 -34.76
N ALA A 123 46.41 -67.00 -35.42
CA ALA A 123 47.57 -67.50 -36.15
C ALA A 123 47.09 -68.47 -37.25
N GLY A 124 47.34 -68.14 -38.51
CA GLY A 124 47.07 -69.03 -39.66
C GLY A 124 45.91 -68.60 -40.56
N THR A 125 46.16 -68.64 -41.87
CA THR A 125 45.21 -68.45 -42.97
C THR A 125 44.43 -69.75 -43.30
N PRO A 126 43.38 -69.72 -44.16
CA PRO A 126 42.20 -70.55 -43.95
C PRO A 126 42.13 -71.85 -44.77
N ASP A 127 41.24 -72.75 -44.35
CA ASP A 127 40.45 -73.63 -45.23
C ASP A 127 39.18 -74.15 -44.50
N GLY A 128 38.23 -74.75 -45.23
CA GLY A 128 37.23 -75.67 -44.68
C GLY A 128 35.82 -75.12 -44.43
N THR A 129 34.90 -75.41 -45.35
CA THR A 129 33.44 -75.24 -45.19
C THR A 129 32.78 -76.32 -44.32
N SER A 130 31.75 -75.97 -43.55
CA SER A 130 30.63 -76.86 -43.25
C SER A 130 29.38 -76.08 -42.81
N ASP A 131 28.20 -76.64 -43.06
CA ASP A 131 26.90 -76.00 -42.85
C ASP A 131 26.55 -75.73 -41.38
N GLY A 132 25.62 -74.78 -41.18
CA GLY A 132 25.02 -74.52 -39.88
C GLY A 132 23.54 -74.90 -39.85
N GLU A 133 23.10 -75.47 -38.72
CA GLU A 133 21.77 -75.19 -38.21
C GLU A 133 21.79 -75.16 -36.67
N ARG A 134 20.90 -74.35 -36.08
CA ARG A 134 20.38 -74.50 -34.70
C ARG A 134 21.45 -74.55 -33.58
N THR A 135 21.59 -73.54 -32.74
CA THR A 135 20.49 -73.14 -31.82
C THR A 135 20.72 -71.75 -31.22
N GLN A 136 19.63 -71.02 -31.06
CA GLN A 136 19.53 -69.72 -30.37
C GLN A 136 19.94 -69.76 -28.89
N PRO A 137 20.73 -68.78 -28.44
CA PRO A 137 20.43 -68.14 -27.15
C PRO A 137 20.51 -66.61 -27.23
N HIS A 138 19.52 -65.95 -27.83
CA HIS A 138 19.25 -64.54 -27.50
C HIS A 138 19.06 -64.41 -25.98
N SER A 139 19.79 -63.49 -25.35
CA SER A 139 19.52 -63.15 -23.95
C SER A 139 18.14 -62.51 -23.83
N PRO A 140 17.37 -62.81 -22.76
CA PRO A 140 16.06 -62.20 -22.55
C PRO A 140 16.14 -60.67 -22.47
N ASP A 141 17.29 -60.14 -22.03
CA ASP A 141 17.55 -58.70 -21.90
C ASP A 141 17.48 -57.97 -23.25
N PHE A 142 18.00 -58.55 -24.34
CA PHE A 142 17.96 -57.90 -25.65
C PHE A 142 16.54 -57.89 -26.23
N GLN A 143 15.80 -58.99 -26.07
CA GLN A 143 14.39 -59.08 -26.47
C GLN A 143 13.55 -58.04 -25.68
N THR A 144 13.83 -57.89 -24.38
CA THR A 144 13.16 -56.93 -23.49
C THR A 144 13.49 -55.48 -23.85
N LEU A 145 14.76 -55.16 -24.13
CA LEU A 145 15.20 -53.84 -24.56
C LEU A 145 14.55 -53.40 -25.89
N VAL A 146 14.38 -54.33 -26.83
CA VAL A 146 13.67 -54.08 -28.10
C VAL A 146 12.17 -53.84 -27.88
N VAL A 147 11.54 -54.52 -26.91
CA VAL A 147 10.14 -54.26 -26.53
C VAL A 147 10.01 -52.89 -25.86
N GLU A 148 10.87 -52.54 -24.91
CA GLU A 148 10.91 -51.21 -24.30
C GLU A 148 11.09 -50.09 -25.34
N LEU A 149 12.02 -50.25 -26.30
CA LEU A 149 12.25 -49.26 -27.36
C LEU A 149 11.02 -49.07 -28.24
N LYS A 150 10.31 -50.16 -28.60
CA LYS A 150 9.04 -50.08 -29.33
C LYS A 150 7.95 -49.38 -28.51
N GLU A 151 7.84 -49.68 -27.22
CA GLU A 151 6.85 -49.06 -26.35
C GLU A 151 7.15 -47.57 -26.07
N LYS A 152 8.42 -47.20 -25.92
CA LYS A 152 8.91 -45.81 -25.80
C LYS A 152 8.65 -45.03 -27.08
N ASN A 153 8.95 -45.59 -28.26
CA ASN A 153 8.58 -44.98 -29.55
C ASN A 153 7.06 -44.82 -29.68
N GLY A 154 6.28 -45.84 -29.28
CA GLY A 154 4.82 -45.76 -29.19
C GLY A 154 4.26 -44.80 -28.13
N ARG A 155 5.05 -44.37 -27.13
CA ARG A 155 4.74 -43.24 -26.24
C ARG A 155 4.99 -41.92 -26.96
N PHE A 156 6.19 -41.70 -27.49
CA PHE A 156 6.54 -40.48 -28.22
C PHE A 156 5.60 -40.19 -29.39
N GLN A 157 5.14 -41.19 -30.14
CA GLN A 157 4.17 -40.99 -31.24
C GLN A 157 2.80 -40.50 -30.76
N ARG A 158 2.34 -40.92 -29.57
CA ARG A 158 1.08 -40.43 -28.97
C ARG A 158 1.23 -39.03 -28.38
N GLU A 159 2.37 -38.74 -27.76
CA GLU A 159 2.72 -37.40 -27.29
C GLU A 159 2.81 -36.40 -28.46
N LEU A 160 3.43 -36.81 -29.57
CA LEU A 160 3.44 -36.07 -30.84
C LEU A 160 2.06 -35.95 -31.52
N ALA A 161 1.07 -36.76 -31.15
CA ALA A 161 -0.31 -36.59 -31.60
C ALA A 161 -1.04 -35.58 -30.71
N ALA A 162 -0.97 -35.74 -29.38
CA ALA A 162 -1.56 -34.82 -28.40
C ALA A 162 -1.02 -33.39 -28.55
N LEU A 163 0.29 -33.21 -28.74
CA LEU A 163 0.90 -31.89 -28.99
C LEU A 163 0.45 -31.28 -30.32
N ARG A 164 0.08 -32.07 -31.34
CA ARG A 164 -0.51 -31.55 -32.59
C ARG A 164 -1.96 -31.14 -32.39
N GLU A 165 -2.73 -31.91 -31.64
CA GLU A 165 -4.12 -31.60 -31.26
C GLU A 165 -4.19 -30.32 -30.41
N GLU A 166 -3.30 -30.18 -29.42
CA GLU A 166 -3.17 -28.94 -28.64
C GLU A 166 -2.75 -27.76 -29.53
N ASN A 167 -1.78 -27.94 -30.42
CA ASN A 167 -1.35 -26.87 -31.34
C ASN A 167 -2.47 -26.48 -32.33
N GLN A 168 -3.36 -27.40 -32.69
CA GLN A 168 -4.56 -27.14 -33.49
C GLN A 168 -5.62 -26.38 -32.67
N ALA A 169 -5.93 -26.83 -31.45
CA ALA A 169 -6.85 -26.15 -30.54
C ALA A 169 -6.37 -24.74 -30.14
N LEU A 170 -5.05 -24.52 -30.06
CA LEU A 170 -4.46 -23.19 -29.85
C LEU A 170 -4.60 -22.28 -31.08
N LYS A 171 -4.50 -22.83 -32.31
CA LYS A 171 -4.80 -22.06 -33.55
C LYS A 171 -6.28 -21.72 -33.65
N GLU A 172 -7.17 -22.64 -33.30
CA GLU A 172 -8.62 -22.39 -33.29
C GLU A 172 -9.00 -21.35 -32.23
N LYS A 173 -8.34 -21.36 -31.07
CA LYS A 173 -8.45 -20.27 -30.07
C LYS A 173 -7.88 -18.95 -30.57
N LEU A 174 -6.76 -18.95 -31.29
CA LEU A 174 -6.19 -17.74 -31.88
C LEU A 174 -7.15 -17.13 -32.92
N ILE A 175 -7.67 -17.95 -33.84
CA ILE A 175 -8.68 -17.53 -34.83
C ILE A 175 -9.97 -17.03 -34.15
N SER A 176 -10.38 -17.66 -33.04
CA SER A 176 -11.53 -17.21 -32.23
C SER A 176 -11.27 -15.86 -31.55
N LEU A 177 -10.05 -15.60 -31.08
CA LEU A 177 -9.64 -14.32 -30.51
C LEU A 177 -9.54 -13.23 -31.59
N GLU A 178 -8.91 -13.52 -32.73
CA GLU A 178 -8.80 -12.59 -33.87
C GLU A 178 -10.18 -12.19 -34.40
N THR A 179 -11.09 -13.16 -34.59
CA THR A 179 -12.48 -12.86 -35.01
C THR A 179 -13.27 -12.12 -33.93
N SER A 180 -13.06 -12.41 -32.64
CA SER A 180 -13.64 -11.62 -31.54
C SER A 180 -13.09 -10.19 -31.51
N GLN A 181 -11.82 -9.97 -31.88
CA GLN A 181 -11.17 -8.66 -31.84
C GLN A 181 -11.59 -7.76 -33.02
N VAL A 182 -12.04 -8.35 -34.13
CA VAL A 182 -12.62 -7.63 -35.28
C VAL A 182 -14.07 -7.18 -35.04
N SER A 183 -14.76 -7.72 -34.02
CA SER A 183 -16.18 -7.41 -33.73
C SER A 183 -16.41 -6.16 -32.85
N SER A 184 -15.36 -5.49 -32.35
CA SER A 184 -15.46 -4.25 -31.56
C SER A 184 -14.51 -3.19 -32.12
N GLY A 185 -15.05 -2.25 -32.90
CA GLY A 185 -14.25 -1.36 -33.74
C GLY A 185 -13.77 -0.05 -33.11
N ASN A 186 -12.51 0.28 -33.42
CA ASN A 186 -11.97 1.62 -33.73
C ASN A 186 -12.13 2.81 -32.75
N THR A 187 -10.99 3.44 -32.45
CA THR A 187 -10.79 4.90 -32.70
C THR A 187 -9.30 5.26 -32.76
N VAL A 188 -8.90 5.97 -33.84
CA VAL A 188 -7.77 6.94 -33.93
C VAL A 188 -6.31 6.41 -33.76
N ALA A 189 -5.27 6.86 -34.49
CA ALA A 189 -5.10 7.35 -35.89
C ALA A 189 -3.58 7.50 -36.18
N THR A 190 -3.15 7.39 -37.45
CA THR A 190 -1.90 7.97 -38.06
C THR A 190 -0.52 7.72 -37.37
N SER A 191 0.55 7.25 -38.02
CA SER A 191 1.08 7.73 -39.32
C SER A 191 1.99 6.72 -40.06
N THR A 192 1.86 6.72 -41.40
CA THR A 192 2.84 6.40 -42.49
C THR A 192 4.15 5.61 -42.26
N SER A 193 4.34 4.61 -43.15
CA SER A 193 5.53 4.05 -43.84
C SER A 193 6.93 4.69 -43.64
N LEU A 194 8.07 4.01 -43.83
CA LEU A 194 8.48 3.00 -44.84
C LEU A 194 9.43 1.94 -44.19
N THR A 195 9.85 0.79 -44.75
CA THR A 195 10.12 0.29 -46.13
C THR A 195 10.07 -1.26 -46.19
N CYS A 196 9.87 -1.87 -47.39
CA CYS A 196 10.58 -3.08 -47.90
C CYS A 196 9.92 -3.59 -49.21
N PRO A 197 10.68 -4.10 -50.22
CA PRO A 197 10.11 -4.50 -51.52
C PRO A 197 9.99 -6.01 -51.80
N THR A 198 8.88 -6.36 -52.47
CA THR A 198 8.76 -7.36 -53.56
C THR A 198 9.16 -8.84 -53.35
N THR A 199 8.16 -9.73 -53.37
CA THR A 199 8.24 -11.02 -54.10
C THR A 199 6.86 -11.49 -54.61
N THR A 200 6.64 -11.28 -55.91
CA THR A 200 5.85 -12.11 -56.87
C THR A 200 4.66 -13.00 -56.42
N SER A 201 3.48 -12.62 -56.95
CA SER A 201 2.61 -13.44 -57.83
C SER A 201 1.43 -14.28 -57.28
N THR A 202 0.47 -14.49 -58.19
CA THR A 202 -0.79 -15.28 -58.11
C THR A 202 -1.80 -14.88 -57.01
N SER A 203 -2.99 -14.28 -57.20
CA SER A 203 -3.92 -13.98 -58.32
C SER A 203 -5.23 -14.81 -58.32
N LEU A 204 -6.38 -14.12 -58.28
CA LEU A 204 -7.77 -14.64 -58.42
C LEU A 204 -8.22 -15.54 -57.24
N THR A 205 -9.40 -15.44 -56.63
CA THR A 205 -10.70 -14.87 -57.07
C THR A 205 -11.50 -14.22 -55.93
N SER A 206 -12.50 -13.41 -56.31
CA SER A 206 -13.71 -13.05 -55.53
C SER A 206 -14.93 -13.40 -56.44
N PRO A 207 -16.23 -13.27 -56.06
CA PRO A 207 -16.78 -12.49 -54.94
C PRO A 207 -18.06 -13.07 -54.26
N ALA A 208 -18.79 -12.17 -53.58
CA ALA A 208 -20.26 -12.12 -53.40
C ALA A 208 -20.88 -12.57 -52.06
N LYS A 209 -21.59 -11.61 -51.44
CA LYS A 209 -22.73 -11.83 -50.54
C LYS A 209 -23.99 -12.09 -51.41
N PRO A 210 -25.12 -12.51 -50.81
CA PRO A 210 -26.16 -11.50 -50.58
C PRO A 210 -26.89 -11.61 -49.24
N SER A 211 -27.64 -10.55 -48.90
CA SER A 211 -28.58 -10.47 -47.77
C SER A 211 -30.01 -10.83 -48.19
N VAL A 212 -30.96 -10.98 -47.25
CA VAL A 212 -32.31 -10.32 -47.22
C VAL A 212 -33.29 -11.02 -46.23
N ASN A 213 -34.04 -10.20 -45.47
CA ASN A 213 -35.24 -10.48 -44.63
C ASN A 213 -35.14 -11.47 -43.44
N GLY A 214 -35.88 -11.27 -42.34
CA GLY A 214 -36.71 -10.11 -41.98
C GLY A 214 -37.65 -10.33 -40.78
N VAL A 215 -38.51 -9.33 -40.51
CA VAL A 215 -39.59 -9.26 -39.49
C VAL A 215 -39.19 -8.87 -38.05
N LEU A 216 -40.03 -8.02 -37.46
CA LEU A 216 -40.04 -7.36 -36.14
C LEU A 216 -41.50 -7.51 -35.60
N PRO A 217 -41.91 -7.10 -34.37
CA PRO A 217 -41.15 -6.71 -33.16
C PRO A 217 -41.62 -7.47 -31.89
N GLU A 218 -41.11 -7.11 -30.70
CA GLU A 218 -41.90 -6.35 -29.68
C GLU A 218 -41.03 -5.88 -28.48
N SER A 219 -41.29 -4.64 -28.03
CA SER A 219 -41.12 -3.95 -26.71
C SER A 219 -40.23 -4.56 -25.58
N THR A 220 -39.52 -3.77 -24.74
CA THR A 220 -39.53 -2.31 -24.50
C THR A 220 -38.27 -1.79 -23.78
N SER A 221 -37.84 -0.56 -24.12
CA SER A 221 -37.27 0.55 -23.30
C SER A 221 -36.51 0.33 -21.96
N THR A 222 -35.52 1.15 -21.57
CA THR A 222 -34.70 2.22 -22.21
C THR A 222 -33.57 2.61 -21.23
N GLU A 223 -32.37 2.90 -21.72
CA GLU A 223 -31.29 3.58 -20.96
C GLU A 223 -31.10 5.05 -21.40
N MET A 224 -30.36 5.82 -20.58
CA MET A 224 -29.78 7.15 -20.87
C MET A 224 -30.78 8.32 -21.07
N GLY A 225 -30.38 9.59 -20.95
CA GLY A 225 -29.11 10.15 -20.45
C GLY A 225 -28.79 11.56 -21.01
N THR A 226 -27.78 12.21 -20.42
CA THR A 226 -27.03 13.41 -20.92
C THR A 226 -27.74 14.77 -21.15
N SER A 227 -27.23 15.79 -20.44
CA SER A 227 -26.98 17.21 -20.84
C SER A 227 -28.08 18.13 -21.42
N GLY A 228 -28.12 19.39 -20.92
CA GLY A 228 -28.78 20.55 -21.57
C GLY A 228 -27.93 21.20 -22.68
N PRO A 229 -28.31 22.40 -23.21
CA PRO A 229 -28.09 23.64 -22.42
C PRO A 229 -29.14 24.77 -22.62
N LEU A 230 -28.75 25.97 -22.16
CA LEU A 230 -29.43 27.26 -21.88
C LEU A 230 -30.31 27.94 -22.97
N ASN A 231 -31.02 28.98 -22.49
CA ASN A 231 -31.73 30.11 -23.15
C ASN A 231 -33.19 29.94 -23.62
N GLY A 232 -34.06 30.82 -23.09
CA GLY A 232 -35.45 31.06 -23.52
C GLY A 232 -36.16 32.05 -22.58
N SER A 233 -36.53 33.24 -23.08
CA SER A 233 -37.03 34.37 -22.24
C SER A 233 -38.55 34.36 -21.99
N PRO A 234 -39.05 35.06 -20.94
CA PRO A 234 -40.46 35.05 -20.52
C PRO A 234 -41.31 36.19 -21.13
N ILE A 235 -42.64 36.15 -20.93
CA ILE A 235 -43.56 37.30 -21.07
C ILE A 235 -44.83 37.11 -20.22
N LYS A 236 -45.11 38.09 -19.32
CA LYS A 236 -46.43 38.64 -18.88
C LYS A 236 -46.27 39.45 -17.58
N THR A 237 -46.20 40.78 -17.64
CA THR A 237 -47.30 41.76 -17.35
C THR A 237 -47.72 41.82 -15.86
N SER A 238 -47.74 42.96 -15.15
CA SER A 238 -47.47 44.38 -15.50
C SER A 238 -47.19 45.23 -14.22
N ALA A 239 -46.89 46.53 -14.38
CA ALA A 239 -46.77 47.56 -13.33
C ALA A 239 -48.14 47.88 -12.65
N SER A 240 -48.29 48.75 -11.62
CA SER A 240 -47.47 49.90 -11.19
C SER A 240 -47.74 50.36 -9.73
N SER A 241 -47.03 51.42 -9.30
CA SER A 241 -47.06 52.13 -8.01
C SER A 241 -48.41 52.73 -7.58
N GLY A 242 -48.55 53.06 -6.29
CA GLY A 242 -49.56 54.02 -5.77
C GLY A 242 -49.65 54.07 -4.24
N SER A 243 -49.74 55.27 -3.65
CA SER A 243 -49.73 55.50 -2.19
C SER A 243 -51.08 56.00 -1.64
N ASP A 244 -51.39 55.59 -0.39
CA ASP A 244 -52.16 56.27 0.67
C ASP A 244 -53.45 57.06 0.33
N VAL A 245 -54.58 56.62 0.93
CA VAL A 245 -55.51 57.52 1.67
C VAL A 245 -56.39 56.77 2.69
N THR A 246 -56.09 56.97 3.98
CA THR A 246 -57.00 57.20 5.13
C THR A 246 -58.25 56.32 5.45
N LYS A 247 -58.37 56.01 6.76
CA LYS A 247 -59.59 55.84 7.62
C LYS A 247 -60.51 54.61 7.48
N GLY A 248 -60.64 53.88 8.61
CA GLY A 248 -61.96 53.66 9.23
C GLY A 248 -62.23 52.28 9.87
N SER A 249 -62.47 52.25 11.20
CA SER A 249 -63.19 51.24 12.02
C SER A 249 -62.73 49.76 11.95
N SER A 250 -62.23 49.05 12.97
CA SER A 250 -62.52 48.91 14.44
C SER A 250 -63.43 47.73 14.81
N SER A 251 -63.07 47.00 15.88
CA SER A 251 -63.76 45.83 16.51
C SER A 251 -63.61 44.49 15.75
N PRO A 252 -63.78 43.29 16.40
CA PRO A 252 -64.35 43.01 17.73
C PRO A 252 -63.44 42.29 18.76
N SER A 253 -63.96 42.18 20.00
CA SER A 253 -63.44 41.47 21.21
C SER A 253 -63.89 39.97 21.23
N PRO A 254 -63.97 39.16 22.34
CA PRO A 254 -64.09 39.39 23.81
C PRO A 254 -62.88 38.85 24.64
N ASP A 255 -62.72 38.96 25.97
CA ASP A 255 -63.56 39.26 27.18
C ASP A 255 -64.20 38.05 27.93
N SER A 256 -64.41 38.20 29.25
CA SER A 256 -64.81 37.26 30.35
C SER A 256 -63.63 36.90 31.29
N SER A 257 -63.53 37.32 32.56
CA SER A 257 -64.42 38.01 33.54
C SER A 257 -65.46 37.16 34.29
N GLU A 258 -65.18 36.90 35.58
CA GLU A 258 -66.12 36.54 36.66
C GLU A 258 -65.43 36.85 38.02
N PHE A 259 -66.12 37.04 39.16
CA PHE A 259 -67.07 38.09 39.59
C PHE A 259 -67.67 37.70 40.97
N GLU A 260 -66.91 37.96 42.04
CA GLU A 260 -67.30 37.99 43.46
C GLU A 260 -68.31 39.09 43.89
N LYS A 261 -69.64 38.90 43.91
CA LYS A 261 -70.55 39.95 44.45
C LYS A 261 -71.86 39.44 45.08
N ILE A 262 -72.15 39.88 46.31
CA ILE A 262 -73.43 39.68 47.02
C ILE A 262 -73.86 40.99 47.75
N PRO A 263 -75.18 41.21 48.01
CA PRO A 263 -75.79 42.46 47.56
C PRO A 263 -76.59 43.26 48.62
N SER A 264 -77.11 44.41 48.17
CA SER A 264 -77.78 45.44 48.96
C SER A 264 -79.12 45.05 49.61
N ARG A 265 -79.32 45.56 50.83
CA ARG A 265 -80.59 46.10 51.37
C ARG A 265 -80.18 47.37 52.15
N SER A 266 -80.77 48.56 51.96
CA SER A 266 -82.19 48.93 52.01
C SER A 266 -82.80 48.76 53.39
N ASP A 267 -82.81 49.85 54.16
CA ASP A 267 -83.99 50.24 54.93
C ASP A 267 -84.16 51.77 54.86
N SER A 268 -85.40 52.23 54.84
CA SER A 268 -85.78 53.64 54.81
C SER A 268 -86.71 53.92 55.97
N VAL A 269 -86.43 54.96 56.75
CA VAL A 269 -87.44 55.61 57.61
C VAL A 269 -87.36 57.12 57.43
N SER A 270 -88.53 57.74 57.35
CA SER A 270 -88.71 59.13 56.93
C SER A 270 -89.66 59.88 57.85
N SER A 271 -89.40 61.18 57.98
CA SER A 271 -90.36 62.24 58.33
C SER A 271 -90.83 62.38 59.79
N SER A 272 -91.15 63.65 60.10
CA SER A 272 -92.21 64.09 61.05
C SER A 272 -91.98 63.98 62.56
N THR A 273 -92.51 64.85 63.42
CA THR A 273 -92.93 66.28 63.33
C THR A 273 -93.28 66.82 64.73
N LYS A 274 -93.01 68.11 65.01
CA LYS A 274 -93.72 69.01 65.96
C LYS A 274 -93.77 68.68 67.46
N GLY A 275 -94.03 69.72 68.28
CA GLY A 275 -94.24 69.67 69.73
C GLY A 275 -92.93 69.91 70.51
N VAL A 276 -92.64 71.05 71.14
CA VAL A 276 -93.47 72.17 71.66
C VAL A 276 -94.37 71.79 72.85
N ALA A 277 -93.75 71.74 74.03
CA ALA A 277 -94.29 72.19 75.31
C ALA A 277 -93.12 72.92 76.02
N SER A 278 -93.13 74.25 76.20
CA SER A 278 -94.02 75.03 77.07
C SER A 278 -93.82 74.69 78.56
N GLY A 279 -92.58 74.78 79.02
CA GLY A 279 -92.22 74.77 80.45
C GLY A 279 -92.08 76.18 81.00
N THR A 280 -93.19 76.75 81.49
CA THR A 280 -93.29 77.82 82.51
C THR A 280 -92.35 79.04 82.41
N MET A 281 -92.93 80.20 82.08
CA MET A 281 -92.31 81.50 82.36
C MET A 281 -92.14 81.73 83.87
N GLU A 282 -91.10 82.44 84.27
CA GLU A 282 -91.15 83.70 85.06
C GLU A 282 -89.86 83.94 85.87
N ARG A 283 -89.47 85.23 85.96
CA ARG A 283 -88.41 85.81 86.80
C ARG A 283 -86.96 85.49 86.36
N ASP A 284 -86.11 86.45 86.02
CA ASP A 284 -86.29 87.90 85.88
C ASP A 284 -85.51 88.47 84.68
N LEU A 285 -86.00 89.56 84.10
CA LEU A 285 -85.38 90.22 82.93
C LEU A 285 -84.22 91.14 83.35
N SER A 286 -83.13 90.58 83.88
CA SER A 286 -81.86 91.30 83.96
C SER A 286 -81.17 91.33 82.59
N VAL A 287 -80.50 92.45 82.30
CA VAL A 287 -79.65 92.61 81.11
C VAL A 287 -78.56 91.53 81.06
N GLU A 288 -78.05 91.14 82.22
CA GLU A 288 -76.94 90.19 82.41
C GLU A 288 -77.22 88.82 81.76
N CYS A 289 -78.42 88.28 81.94
CA CYS A 289 -78.81 86.99 81.36
C CYS A 289 -78.98 87.04 79.82
N LEU A 290 -79.32 88.21 79.27
CA LEU A 290 -79.32 88.42 77.82
C LEU A 290 -77.89 88.57 77.29
N THR A 291 -77.00 89.27 78.00
CA THR A 291 -75.60 89.38 77.60
C THR A 291 -74.86 88.04 77.67
N GLU A 292 -75.05 87.22 78.71
CA GLU A 292 -74.48 85.86 78.74
C GLU A 292 -75.01 85.00 77.59
N ARG A 293 -76.31 85.13 77.25
CA ARG A 293 -76.89 84.36 76.15
C ARG A 293 -76.39 84.81 74.78
N ILE A 294 -76.14 86.10 74.59
CA ILE A 294 -75.51 86.66 73.38
C ILE A 294 -74.06 86.22 73.31
N GLN A 295 -73.25 86.46 74.36
CA GLN A 295 -71.85 86.06 74.42
C GLN A 295 -71.68 84.56 74.15
N LYS A 296 -72.51 83.70 74.74
CA LYS A 296 -72.45 82.24 74.49
C LYS A 296 -72.83 81.85 73.06
N MET A 297 -73.69 82.63 72.38
CA MET A 297 -73.94 82.45 70.95
C MET A 297 -72.74 82.94 70.13
N GLU A 298 -72.16 84.09 70.47
CA GLU A 298 -70.96 84.65 69.83
C GLU A 298 -69.78 83.68 69.97
N GLU A 299 -69.47 83.17 71.16
CA GLU A 299 -68.46 82.13 71.41
C GLU A 299 -68.73 80.86 70.57
N SER A 300 -69.98 80.39 70.50
CA SER A 300 -70.32 79.23 69.67
C SER A 300 -70.17 79.51 68.17
N HIS A 301 -70.43 80.75 67.72
CA HIS A 301 -70.20 81.18 66.34
C HIS A 301 -68.70 81.29 66.03
N HIS A 302 -67.88 81.77 66.96
CA HIS A 302 -66.42 81.78 66.80
C HIS A 302 -65.84 80.36 66.76
N SER A 303 -66.21 79.46 67.68
CA SER A 303 -65.79 78.04 67.63
C SER A 303 -66.20 77.38 66.32
N THR A 304 -67.45 77.57 65.89
CA THR A 304 -67.93 77.03 64.60
C THR A 304 -67.16 77.63 63.41
N ALA A 305 -66.81 78.91 63.45
CA ALA A 305 -66.04 79.57 62.40
C ALA A 305 -64.56 79.12 62.38
N GLU A 306 -63.94 78.92 63.55
CA GLU A 306 -62.58 78.39 63.68
C GLU A 306 -62.51 76.92 63.24
N GLU A 307 -63.50 76.08 63.59
CA GLU A 307 -63.63 74.70 63.11
C GLU A 307 -63.86 74.64 61.59
N LEU A 308 -64.68 75.54 61.03
CA LEU A 308 -64.86 75.67 59.58
C LEU A 308 -63.59 76.19 58.88
N GLN A 309 -62.85 77.11 59.50
CA GLN A 309 -61.57 77.60 58.96
C GLN A 309 -60.49 76.50 59.02
N ALA A 310 -60.45 75.72 60.10
CA ALA A 310 -59.53 74.59 60.24
C ALA A 310 -59.82 73.48 59.22
N THR A 311 -61.09 73.12 59.02
CA THR A 311 -61.48 72.12 58.00
C THR A 311 -61.29 72.63 56.56
N LEU A 312 -61.45 73.93 56.30
CA LEU A 312 -61.07 74.54 55.01
C LEU A 312 -59.55 74.55 54.79
N GLN A 313 -58.74 74.77 55.84
CA GLN A 313 -57.29 74.68 55.77
C GLN A 313 -56.84 73.24 55.55
N GLU A 314 -57.38 72.26 56.29
CA GLU A 314 -57.08 70.85 56.09
C GLU A 314 -57.44 70.39 54.67
N LEU A 315 -58.57 70.85 54.13
CA LEU A 315 -58.96 70.57 52.74
C LEU A 315 -58.00 71.22 51.73
N ALA A 316 -57.45 72.40 52.02
CA ALA A 316 -56.42 73.04 51.19
C ALA A 316 -55.08 72.29 51.25
N ASP A 317 -54.66 71.86 52.44
CA ASP A 317 -53.45 71.07 52.65
C ASP A 317 -53.56 69.70 51.94
N GLN A 318 -54.73 69.04 52.03
CA GLN A 318 -55.04 67.82 51.27
C GLN A 318 -55.01 68.07 49.75
N GLN A 319 -55.52 69.21 49.26
CA GLN A 319 -55.42 69.59 47.85
C GLN A 319 -53.98 69.85 47.41
N GLN A 320 -53.12 70.41 48.27
CA GLN A 320 -51.69 70.55 47.99
C GLN A 320 -51.01 69.18 47.90
N VAL A 321 -51.24 68.29 48.87
CA VAL A 321 -50.68 66.92 48.86
C VAL A 321 -51.13 66.13 47.61
N VAL A 322 -52.38 66.29 47.16
CA VAL A 322 -52.85 65.68 45.91
C VAL A 322 -52.12 66.25 44.68
N GLN A 323 -51.83 67.56 44.65
CA GLN A 323 -51.04 68.16 43.57
C GLN A 323 -49.58 67.69 43.58
N GLU A 324 -48.93 67.65 44.74
CA GLU A 324 -47.56 67.14 44.90
C GLU A 324 -47.45 65.67 44.49
N LEU A 325 -48.40 64.82 44.93
CA LEU A 325 -48.47 63.42 44.51
C LEU A 325 -48.79 63.25 43.01
N THR A 326 -49.50 64.20 42.39
CA THR A 326 -49.76 64.16 40.93
C THR A 326 -48.48 64.45 40.17
N VAL A 327 -47.76 65.52 40.52
CA VAL A 327 -46.46 65.89 39.91
C VAL A 327 -45.42 64.79 40.13
N GLU A 328 -45.37 64.16 41.31
CA GLU A 328 -44.46 63.03 41.56
C GLU A 328 -44.85 61.78 40.74
N ASN A 329 -46.14 61.55 40.48
CA ASN A 329 -46.59 60.45 39.62
C ASN A 329 -46.19 60.69 38.15
N GLU A 330 -46.33 61.93 37.66
CA GLU A 330 -45.85 62.35 36.33
C GLU A 330 -44.32 62.18 36.23
N ARG A 331 -43.56 62.64 37.24
CA ARG A 331 -42.10 62.47 37.34
C ARG A 331 -41.69 60.99 37.31
N LEU A 332 -42.37 60.13 38.07
CA LEU A 332 -42.14 58.68 38.07
C LEU A 332 -42.54 58.01 36.75
N ALA A 333 -43.53 58.53 36.03
CA ALA A 333 -43.90 58.07 34.69
C ALA A 333 -42.82 58.42 33.64
N GLU A 334 -42.21 59.61 33.73
CA GLU A 334 -41.06 60.00 32.93
C GLU A 334 -39.83 59.12 33.23
N GLU A 335 -39.48 58.92 34.51
CA GLU A 335 -38.37 58.03 34.91
C GLU A 335 -38.59 56.59 34.42
N LYS A 336 -39.82 56.07 34.53
CA LYS A 336 -40.20 54.77 33.97
C LYS A 336 -40.03 54.73 32.44
N GLY A 337 -40.37 55.79 31.72
CA GLY A 337 -40.15 55.90 30.27
C GLY A 337 -38.67 55.90 29.88
N LEU A 338 -37.84 56.63 30.63
CA LEU A 338 -36.38 56.65 30.44
C LEU A 338 -35.74 55.29 30.76
N LEU A 339 -36.18 54.61 31.83
CA LEU A 339 -35.73 53.25 32.16
C LEU A 339 -36.16 52.23 31.11
N GLN A 340 -37.40 52.33 30.60
CA GLN A 340 -37.93 51.41 29.59
C GLN A 340 -37.23 51.58 28.23
N THR A 341 -36.91 52.80 27.82
CA THR A 341 -36.14 53.08 26.59
C THR A 341 -34.67 52.68 26.75
N SER A 342 -34.04 52.93 27.91
CA SER A 342 -32.69 52.46 28.22
C SER A 342 -32.59 50.93 28.19
N LEU A 343 -33.55 50.21 28.78
CA LEU A 343 -33.62 48.75 28.75
C LEU A 343 -33.79 48.22 27.32
N GLN A 344 -34.57 48.90 26.48
CA GLN A 344 -34.73 48.53 25.07
C GLN A 344 -33.43 48.69 24.27
N GLN A 345 -32.71 49.81 24.45
CA GLN A 345 -31.39 50.02 23.84
C GLN A 345 -30.36 48.98 24.32
N GLN A 346 -30.43 48.54 25.59
CA GLN A 346 -29.58 47.46 26.08
C GLN A 346 -29.89 46.11 25.42
N ARG A 347 -31.17 45.79 25.19
CA ARG A 347 -31.58 44.57 24.46
C ARG A 347 -31.06 44.58 23.03
N GLU A 348 -31.28 45.66 22.29
CA GLU A 348 -30.80 45.83 20.91
C GLU A 348 -29.26 45.73 20.82
N ARG A 349 -28.55 46.28 21.81
CA ARG A 349 -27.09 46.16 21.91
C ARG A 349 -26.62 44.72 22.18
N VAL A 350 -27.33 43.97 23.02
CA VAL A 350 -27.04 42.55 23.27
C VAL A 350 -27.34 41.70 22.04
N GLU A 351 -28.44 41.96 21.34
CA GLU A 351 -28.82 41.26 20.11
C GLU A 351 -27.79 41.50 18.99
N LEU A 352 -27.35 42.75 18.79
CA LEU A 352 -26.28 43.08 17.85
C LEU A 352 -24.94 42.40 18.19
N LEU A 353 -24.65 42.17 19.48
CA LEU A 353 -23.47 41.41 19.91
C LEU A 353 -23.65 39.90 19.70
N ALA A 354 -24.85 39.37 19.89
CA ALA A 354 -25.18 37.98 19.58
C ALA A 354 -25.03 37.68 18.07
N GLN A 355 -25.61 38.53 17.22
CA GLN A 355 -25.48 38.44 15.75
C GLN A 355 -24.01 38.50 15.30
N LYS A 356 -23.19 39.39 15.91
CA LYS A 356 -21.75 39.47 15.64
C LYS A 356 -20.99 38.22 16.09
N ASN A 357 -21.31 37.67 17.26
CA ASN A 357 -20.72 36.43 17.73
C ASN A 357 -21.10 35.24 16.84
N GLU A 358 -22.34 35.18 16.37
CA GLU A 358 -22.78 34.14 15.43
C GLU A 358 -22.04 34.24 14.09
N ALA A 359 -21.93 35.43 13.50
CA ALA A 359 -21.17 35.65 12.26
C ALA A 359 -19.67 35.29 12.41
N LEU A 360 -19.05 35.58 13.56
CA LEU A 360 -17.69 35.15 13.87
C LEU A 360 -17.59 33.62 14.00
N LEU A 361 -18.55 32.97 14.66
CA LEU A 361 -18.61 31.51 14.78
C LEU A 361 -18.89 30.82 13.43
N GLN A 362 -19.66 31.42 12.52
CA GLN A 362 -19.84 30.94 11.15
C GLN A 362 -18.51 30.99 10.40
N ARG A 363 -17.84 32.16 10.38
CA ARG A 363 -16.54 32.36 9.72
C ARG A 363 -15.43 31.44 10.27
N LEU A 364 -15.43 31.15 11.57
CA LEU A 364 -14.49 30.18 12.17
C LEU A 364 -14.74 28.74 11.69
N ARG A 365 -16.01 28.33 11.50
CA ARG A 365 -16.34 27.02 10.92
C ARG A 365 -15.96 26.94 9.44
N GLU A 366 -16.25 27.98 8.66
CA GLU A 366 -15.83 28.09 7.25
C GLU A 366 -14.30 28.01 7.12
N GLN A 367 -13.55 28.68 8.00
CA GLN A 367 -12.09 28.62 8.02
C GLN A 367 -11.59 27.22 8.38
N ALA A 368 -12.18 26.55 9.38
CA ALA A 368 -11.81 25.19 9.76
C ALA A 368 -12.07 24.20 8.60
N GLN A 369 -13.25 24.25 7.97
CA GLN A 369 -13.60 23.45 6.80
C GLN A 369 -12.66 23.72 5.61
N SER A 370 -12.27 24.98 5.40
CA SER A 370 -11.29 25.36 4.36
C SER A 370 -9.90 24.80 4.65
N GLN A 371 -9.47 24.78 5.91
CA GLN A 371 -8.20 24.19 6.33
C GLN A 371 -8.21 22.67 6.20
N GLU A 372 -9.31 21.99 6.51
CA GLU A 372 -9.49 20.54 6.32
C GLU A 372 -9.53 20.16 4.83
N ALA A 373 -10.22 20.95 4.00
CA ALA A 373 -10.24 20.78 2.55
C ALA A 373 -8.86 20.99 1.91
N GLU A 374 -8.08 21.97 2.35
CA GLU A 374 -6.72 22.17 1.82
C GLU A 374 -5.73 21.14 2.39
N ALA A 375 -5.88 20.68 3.64
CA ALA A 375 -5.06 19.60 4.20
C ALA A 375 -5.28 18.27 3.47
N THR A 376 -6.53 17.90 3.18
CA THR A 376 -6.86 16.71 2.38
C THR A 376 -6.40 16.85 0.93
N ARG A 377 -6.45 18.06 0.36
CA ARG A 377 -5.86 18.37 -0.96
C ARG A 377 -4.32 18.21 -0.96
N VAL A 378 -3.64 18.68 0.08
CA VAL A 378 -2.18 18.53 0.23
C VAL A 378 -1.78 17.06 0.40
N SER A 379 -2.51 16.27 1.20
CA SER A 379 -2.31 14.81 1.26
C SER A 379 -2.43 14.17 -0.13
N ARG A 380 -3.51 14.48 -0.84
CA ARG A 380 -3.75 13.96 -2.20
C ARG A 380 -2.68 14.44 -3.20
N MET A 381 -2.10 15.62 -3.01
CA MET A 381 -0.98 16.11 -3.84
C MET A 381 0.28 15.30 -3.57
N ALA A 382 0.65 15.10 -2.29
CA ALA A 382 1.79 14.29 -1.90
C ALA A 382 1.65 12.81 -2.35
N GLU A 383 0.46 12.22 -2.28
CA GLU A 383 0.17 10.88 -2.80
C GLU A 383 0.38 10.79 -4.33
N LEU A 384 0.07 11.85 -5.08
CA LEU A 384 0.30 11.91 -6.52
C LEU A 384 1.78 12.13 -6.86
N GLU A 385 2.48 12.99 -6.11
CA GLU A 385 3.92 13.19 -6.24
C GLU A 385 4.71 11.91 -5.91
N GLN A 386 4.33 11.18 -4.87
CA GLN A 386 4.90 9.87 -4.53
C GLN A 386 4.71 8.87 -5.68
N ARG A 387 3.49 8.72 -6.22
CA ARG A 387 3.23 7.80 -7.35
C ARG A 387 4.01 8.18 -8.61
N LEU A 388 4.21 9.47 -8.87
CA LEU A 388 5.05 9.94 -9.98
C LEU A 388 6.54 9.62 -9.74
N ALA A 389 7.04 9.78 -8.51
CA ALA A 389 8.40 9.39 -8.15
C ALA A 389 8.62 7.87 -8.28
N GLU A 390 7.69 7.06 -7.74
CA GLU A 390 7.66 5.60 -7.90
C GLU A 390 7.64 5.20 -9.39
N GLN A 391 6.83 5.86 -10.23
CA GLN A 391 6.78 5.57 -11.67
C GLN A 391 8.10 5.94 -12.39
N VAL A 392 8.75 7.05 -12.01
CA VAL A 392 10.05 7.46 -12.56
C VAL A 392 11.16 6.47 -12.15
N GLU A 393 11.18 6.02 -10.90
CA GLU A 393 12.12 5.00 -10.42
C GLU A 393 11.86 3.63 -11.07
N ASN A 394 10.60 3.19 -11.13
CA ASN A 394 10.21 1.96 -11.81
C ASN A 394 10.64 1.96 -13.29
N SER A 395 10.56 3.13 -13.96
CA SER A 395 11.04 3.33 -15.33
C SER A 395 12.57 3.47 -15.42
N ARG A 396 13.27 3.88 -14.36
CA ARG A 396 14.74 3.88 -14.26
C ARG A 396 15.26 2.45 -14.15
N PHE A 397 14.68 1.65 -13.27
CA PHE A 397 15.01 0.23 -13.08
C PHE A 397 14.80 -0.61 -14.36
N GLU A 398 13.75 -0.33 -15.14
CA GLU A 398 13.56 -0.92 -16.47
C GLU A 398 14.69 -0.59 -17.44
N ARG A 399 15.11 0.68 -17.51
CA ARG A 399 16.20 1.12 -18.38
C ARG A 399 17.54 0.52 -17.94
N GLU A 400 17.80 0.46 -16.64
CA GLU A 400 19.00 -0.15 -16.05
C GLU A 400 19.07 -1.65 -16.42
N LYS A 401 17.97 -2.41 -16.21
CA LYS A 401 17.87 -3.81 -16.64
C LYS A 401 18.04 -4.00 -18.15
N LEU A 402 17.49 -3.11 -18.98
CA LEU A 402 17.65 -3.17 -20.44
C LEU A 402 19.09 -2.89 -20.87
N VAL A 403 19.80 -1.98 -20.18
CA VAL A 403 21.22 -1.71 -20.41
C VAL A 403 22.10 -2.89 -19.99
N ASP A 404 21.81 -3.55 -18.86
CA ASP A 404 22.55 -4.76 -18.45
C ASP A 404 22.34 -5.91 -19.45
N ILE A 405 21.11 -6.14 -19.93
CA ILE A 405 20.82 -7.11 -21.00
C ILE A 405 21.57 -6.73 -22.29
N GLN A 406 21.57 -5.45 -22.68
CA GLN A 406 22.33 -4.97 -23.84
C GLN A 406 23.84 -5.22 -23.66
N GLN A 407 24.37 -4.99 -22.46
CA GLN A 407 25.79 -5.20 -22.14
C GLN A 407 26.16 -6.69 -22.16
N GLN A 408 25.30 -7.57 -21.64
CA GLN A 408 25.46 -9.03 -21.73
C GLN A 408 25.44 -9.51 -23.18
N LEU A 409 24.46 -9.11 -23.99
CA LEU A 409 24.36 -9.47 -25.41
C LEU A 409 25.56 -8.94 -26.22
N THR A 410 26.01 -7.71 -25.94
CA THR A 410 27.21 -7.13 -26.58
C THR A 410 28.50 -7.86 -26.16
N GLY A 411 28.57 -8.33 -24.91
CA GLY A 411 29.67 -9.17 -24.43
C GLY A 411 29.70 -10.54 -25.13
N SER A 412 28.54 -11.20 -25.22
CA SER A 412 28.38 -12.49 -25.91
C SER A 412 28.71 -12.38 -27.41
N LEU A 413 28.24 -11.32 -28.09
CA LEU A 413 28.58 -11.07 -29.49
C LEU A 413 30.09 -10.93 -29.69
N ARG A 414 30.77 -10.13 -28.85
CA ARG A 414 32.23 -9.94 -28.94
C ARG A 414 33.02 -11.23 -28.64
N ALA A 415 32.52 -12.08 -27.75
CA ALA A 415 33.11 -13.39 -27.51
C ALA A 415 32.99 -14.28 -28.75
N LEU A 416 31.81 -14.35 -29.37
CA LEU A 416 31.57 -15.11 -30.60
C LEU A 416 32.36 -14.57 -31.81
N GLU A 417 32.55 -13.24 -31.92
CA GLU A 417 33.42 -12.61 -32.91
C GLU A 417 34.88 -13.04 -32.74
N LYS A 418 35.37 -13.09 -31.50
CA LYS A 418 36.73 -13.56 -31.16
C LYS A 418 36.90 -15.06 -31.47
N GLU A 419 35.95 -15.89 -31.05
CA GLU A 419 35.94 -17.33 -31.37
C GLU A 419 35.89 -17.58 -32.88
N HIS A 420 35.08 -16.81 -33.62
CA HIS A 420 35.07 -16.88 -35.08
C HIS A 420 36.43 -16.48 -35.68
N GLN A 421 37.09 -15.44 -35.15
CA GLN A 421 38.39 -15.02 -35.64
C GLN A 421 39.49 -16.06 -35.36
N GLU A 422 39.41 -16.78 -34.23
CA GLU A 422 40.31 -17.88 -33.84
C GLU A 422 40.04 -19.18 -34.63
N ALA A 423 38.77 -19.48 -34.91
CA ALA A 423 38.39 -20.52 -35.87
C ALA A 423 38.88 -20.19 -37.29
N GLN A 424 38.91 -18.91 -37.66
CA GLN A 424 39.37 -18.47 -38.98
C GLN A 424 40.91 -18.45 -39.11
N THR A 425 41.67 -18.20 -38.03
CA THR A 425 43.15 -18.34 -38.07
C THR A 425 43.55 -19.81 -38.15
N THR A 426 42.96 -20.69 -37.34
CA THR A 426 43.20 -22.14 -37.38
C THR A 426 42.76 -22.75 -38.72
N ALA A 427 41.62 -22.33 -39.28
CA ALA A 427 41.20 -22.73 -40.62
C ALA A 427 42.05 -22.13 -41.76
N ARG A 428 42.99 -21.20 -41.48
CA ARG A 428 44.01 -20.75 -42.42
C ARG A 428 45.30 -21.56 -42.29
N SER A 429 45.83 -21.77 -41.08
CA SER A 429 47.02 -22.61 -40.89
C SER A 429 46.80 -24.04 -41.38
N LEU A 430 45.64 -24.65 -41.11
CA LEU A 430 45.30 -25.97 -41.64
C LEU A 430 45.20 -26.03 -43.18
N LYS A 431 44.88 -24.91 -43.84
CA LYS A 431 44.93 -24.84 -45.32
C LYS A 431 46.35 -24.72 -45.83
N GLU A 432 47.18 -23.92 -45.16
CA GLU A 432 48.60 -23.75 -45.48
C GLU A 432 49.37 -25.07 -45.29
N GLU A 433 49.06 -25.84 -44.24
CA GLU A 433 49.54 -27.21 -44.01
C GLU A 433 49.07 -28.19 -45.10
N LEU A 434 47.78 -28.17 -45.47
CA LEU A 434 47.26 -29.01 -46.56
C LEU A 434 47.86 -28.66 -47.94
N GLU A 435 48.16 -27.39 -48.18
CA GLU A 435 48.85 -26.93 -49.39
C GLU A 435 50.31 -27.41 -49.41
N LEU A 436 51.01 -27.32 -48.28
CA LEU A 436 52.37 -27.84 -48.12
C LEU A 436 52.44 -29.36 -48.32
N LEU A 437 51.53 -30.11 -47.70
CA LEU A 437 51.41 -31.57 -47.85
C LEU A 437 51.05 -31.96 -49.29
N ARG A 438 50.18 -31.20 -49.99
CA ARG A 438 49.93 -31.38 -51.43
C ARG A 438 51.20 -31.22 -52.24
N GLN A 439 51.96 -30.15 -52.02
CA GLN A 439 53.19 -29.92 -52.76
C GLN A 439 54.27 -30.98 -52.44
N GLN A 440 54.31 -31.53 -51.22
CA GLN A 440 55.18 -32.65 -50.89
C GLN A 440 54.76 -33.91 -51.67
N LEU A 441 53.47 -34.24 -51.69
CA LEU A 441 52.93 -35.37 -52.45
C LEU A 441 53.18 -35.26 -53.98
N GLU A 442 53.04 -34.07 -54.57
CA GLU A 442 53.39 -33.90 -56.01
C GLU A 442 54.90 -34.05 -56.25
N ARG A 443 55.77 -33.52 -55.38
CA ARG A 443 57.23 -33.75 -55.47
C ARG A 443 57.59 -35.23 -55.31
N GLU A 444 56.92 -35.97 -54.43
CA GLU A 444 57.12 -37.42 -54.30
C GLU A 444 56.67 -38.20 -55.55
N LYS A 445 55.57 -37.78 -56.21
CA LYS A 445 55.16 -38.35 -57.50
C LYS A 445 56.18 -38.04 -58.60
N GLU A 446 56.68 -36.80 -58.69
CA GLU A 446 57.72 -36.42 -59.65
C GLU A 446 59.03 -37.19 -59.41
N ALA A 447 59.41 -37.38 -58.15
CA ALA A 447 60.53 -38.23 -57.75
C ALA A 447 60.29 -39.70 -58.11
N GLY A 448 59.07 -40.22 -57.91
CA GLY A 448 58.69 -41.58 -58.29
C GLY A 448 58.72 -41.81 -59.80
N VAL A 449 58.22 -40.86 -60.59
CA VAL A 449 58.25 -40.91 -62.07
C VAL A 449 59.69 -40.83 -62.59
N THR A 450 60.53 -39.95 -62.02
CA THR A 450 61.94 -39.84 -62.43
C THR A 450 62.76 -41.06 -62.00
N ALA A 451 62.54 -41.61 -60.80
CA ALA A 451 63.14 -42.87 -60.36
C ALA A 451 62.73 -44.04 -61.25
N ALA A 452 61.44 -44.16 -61.62
CA ALA A 452 60.98 -45.18 -62.56
C ALA A 452 61.65 -45.04 -63.94
N ARG A 453 61.84 -43.80 -64.44
CA ARG A 453 62.56 -43.55 -65.70
C ARG A 453 64.03 -43.95 -65.63
N LEU A 454 64.70 -43.69 -64.49
CA LEU A 454 66.10 -44.09 -64.26
C LEU A 454 66.25 -45.62 -64.16
N VAL A 455 65.30 -46.32 -63.52
CA VAL A 455 65.29 -47.79 -63.46
C VAL A 455 65.11 -48.39 -64.85
N GLU A 456 64.28 -47.80 -65.70
CA GLU A 456 64.10 -48.20 -67.10
C GLU A 456 65.35 -47.93 -67.95
N GLU A 457 66.02 -46.78 -67.76
CA GLU A 457 67.30 -46.45 -68.41
C GLU A 457 68.43 -47.41 -67.99
N GLU A 458 68.57 -47.70 -66.70
CA GLU A 458 69.53 -48.69 -66.17
C GLU A 458 69.21 -50.12 -66.64
N HIS A 459 67.92 -50.49 -66.78
CA HIS A 459 67.54 -51.79 -67.34
C HIS A 459 67.97 -51.91 -68.81
N GLN A 460 67.75 -50.86 -69.61
CA GLN A 460 68.18 -50.80 -71.01
C GLN A 460 69.71 -50.82 -71.13
N ALA A 461 70.42 -50.11 -70.26
CA ALA A 461 71.89 -50.16 -70.17
C ALA A 461 72.41 -51.55 -69.77
N MET A 462 71.72 -52.23 -68.84
CA MET A 462 72.08 -53.59 -68.40
C MET A 462 71.87 -54.63 -69.50
N GLU A 463 70.78 -54.56 -70.28
CA GLU A 463 70.57 -55.42 -71.45
C GLU A 463 71.59 -55.13 -72.57
N ALA A 464 71.98 -53.86 -72.77
CA ALA A 464 73.04 -53.50 -73.72
C ALA A 464 74.41 -54.03 -73.29
N LEU A 465 74.79 -53.87 -72.02
CA LEU A 465 76.03 -54.43 -71.46
C LEU A 465 76.05 -55.96 -71.50
N LYS A 466 74.91 -56.61 -71.29
CA LYS A 466 74.73 -58.07 -71.40
C LYS A 466 74.92 -58.56 -72.84
N ALA A 467 74.40 -57.83 -73.84
CA ALA A 467 74.64 -58.11 -75.25
C ALA A 467 76.13 -57.93 -75.63
N GLU A 468 76.81 -56.90 -75.11
CA GLU A 468 78.26 -56.77 -75.28
C GLU A 468 79.05 -57.84 -74.49
N ASN A 469 78.58 -58.30 -73.33
CA ASN A 469 79.27 -59.33 -72.57
C ASN A 469 79.33 -60.65 -73.35
N GLU A 470 78.23 -61.08 -73.97
CA GLU A 470 78.23 -62.25 -74.86
C GLU A 470 79.13 -62.04 -76.10
N ARG A 471 79.20 -60.81 -76.64
CA ARG A 471 80.15 -60.44 -77.71
C ARG A 471 81.62 -60.56 -77.27
N LEU A 472 81.96 -60.04 -76.09
CA LEU A 472 83.31 -60.06 -75.52
C LEU A 472 83.75 -61.45 -75.07
N LYS A 473 82.83 -62.23 -74.49
CA LYS A 473 83.02 -63.65 -74.13
C LYS A 473 83.42 -64.48 -75.35
N GLY A 474 82.79 -64.23 -76.51
CA GLY A 474 83.21 -64.80 -77.79
C GLY A 474 84.63 -64.41 -78.23
N GLN A 475 85.09 -63.19 -77.90
CA GLN A 475 86.47 -62.75 -78.19
C GLN A 475 87.49 -63.32 -77.20
N VAL A 476 87.19 -63.33 -75.89
CA VAL A 476 88.08 -63.84 -74.85
C VAL A 476 88.44 -65.31 -75.08
N GLU A 477 87.53 -66.12 -75.61
CA GLU A 477 87.81 -67.51 -75.97
C GLU A 477 88.88 -67.61 -77.08
N THR A 478 88.87 -66.70 -78.06
CA THR A 478 89.90 -66.64 -79.12
C THR A 478 91.25 -66.13 -78.64
N GLU A 479 91.29 -65.27 -77.63
CA GLU A 479 92.55 -64.75 -77.06
C GLU A 479 93.14 -65.68 -75.98
N ARG A 480 92.30 -66.43 -75.25
CA ARG A 480 92.75 -67.46 -74.29
C ARG A 480 93.69 -68.47 -74.95
N GLN A 481 93.37 -68.84 -76.18
CA GLN A 481 94.18 -69.74 -77.01
C GLN A 481 95.63 -69.24 -77.18
N LYS A 482 95.83 -67.92 -77.31
CA LYS A 482 97.14 -67.29 -77.53
C LYS A 482 97.94 -67.04 -76.25
N VAL A 483 97.26 -66.76 -75.13
CA VAL A 483 97.94 -66.57 -73.84
C VAL A 483 98.57 -67.87 -73.32
N VAL A 484 98.09 -69.04 -73.75
CA VAL A 484 98.76 -70.34 -73.54
C VAL A 484 100.14 -70.37 -74.21
N GLU A 485 100.29 -69.71 -75.36
CA GLU A 485 101.53 -69.68 -76.15
C GLU A 485 102.61 -68.79 -75.52
N LEU A 486 102.21 -67.76 -74.76
CA LEU A 486 103.10 -66.70 -74.27
C LEU A 486 103.51 -66.82 -72.79
N LYS A 487 102.90 -67.71 -72.01
CA LYS A 487 103.11 -67.79 -70.54
C LYS A 487 104.40 -68.53 -70.10
N ALA A 488 105.42 -68.57 -70.96
CA ALA A 488 106.56 -69.48 -70.83
C ALA A 488 107.81 -68.93 -70.09
N VAL A 489 107.99 -67.60 -69.98
CA VAL A 489 109.20 -66.94 -69.41
C VAL A 489 108.76 -65.65 -68.70
N GLN A 490 108.85 -65.41 -67.38
CA GLN A 490 109.88 -65.55 -66.32
C GLN A 490 110.68 -64.24 -66.05
N SER A 491 111.32 -64.10 -64.87
CA SER A 491 111.28 -62.85 -64.08
C SER A 491 112.40 -62.63 -63.03
N ALA A 492 112.45 -61.40 -62.47
CA ALA A 492 112.85 -60.99 -61.10
C ALA A 492 114.32 -60.68 -60.71
N SER A 493 114.51 -59.69 -59.80
CA SER A 493 115.50 -59.65 -58.68
C SER A 493 115.36 -58.35 -57.84
N ASN A 494 115.80 -58.33 -56.56
CA ASN A 494 115.64 -57.22 -55.59
C ASN A 494 116.96 -56.83 -54.89
N SER A 495 117.12 -55.54 -54.52
CA SER A 495 118.19 -55.05 -53.61
C SER A 495 117.84 -53.74 -52.87
N THR A 496 116.60 -53.26 -52.96
CA THR A 496 116.17 -51.90 -52.54
C THR A 496 115.78 -51.76 -51.06
N GLU A 497 115.63 -52.88 -50.35
CA GLU A 497 114.89 -53.00 -49.10
C GLU A 497 115.57 -52.31 -47.90
N LEU A 498 116.89 -52.46 -47.76
CA LEU A 498 117.64 -51.94 -46.60
C LEU A 498 117.67 -50.41 -46.53
N GLN A 499 117.66 -49.72 -47.68
CA GLN A 499 117.67 -48.24 -47.73
C GLN A 499 116.29 -47.63 -47.42
N ALA A 500 115.20 -48.41 -47.48
CA ALA A 500 113.87 -47.95 -47.12
C ALA A 500 113.70 -47.80 -45.59
N LEU A 501 114.20 -48.78 -44.82
CA LEU A 501 114.04 -48.84 -43.36
C LEU A 501 114.61 -47.62 -42.63
N LEU A 502 115.78 -47.14 -43.02
CA LEU A 502 116.43 -46.00 -42.35
C LEU A 502 115.71 -44.66 -42.65
N LYS A 503 115.06 -44.54 -43.83
CA LYS A 503 114.21 -43.39 -44.15
C LYS A 503 112.90 -43.39 -43.36
N ALA A 504 112.34 -44.56 -43.05
CA ALA A 504 111.11 -44.68 -42.27
C ALA A 504 111.28 -44.09 -40.85
N ALA A 505 112.33 -44.48 -40.12
CA ALA A 505 112.57 -44.03 -38.75
C ALA A 505 112.67 -42.49 -38.60
N HIS A 506 113.26 -41.80 -39.59
CA HIS A 506 113.27 -40.32 -39.61
C HIS A 506 111.87 -39.74 -39.86
N ALA A 507 111.13 -40.28 -40.84
CA ALA A 507 109.77 -39.84 -41.09
C ALA A 507 108.83 -40.09 -39.89
N ASP A 508 109.07 -41.14 -39.10
CA ASP A 508 108.27 -41.45 -37.91
C ASP A 508 108.51 -40.48 -36.75
N ARG A 509 109.76 -40.01 -36.55
CA ARG A 509 110.05 -38.91 -35.61
C ARG A 509 109.27 -37.64 -35.97
N ASP A 510 109.30 -37.27 -37.24
CA ASP A 510 108.73 -36.00 -37.70
C ASP A 510 107.19 -36.02 -37.61
N LYS A 511 106.56 -37.18 -37.85
CA LYS A 511 105.12 -37.41 -37.57
C LYS A 511 104.79 -37.24 -36.08
N LEU A 512 105.63 -37.76 -35.17
CA LEU A 512 105.40 -37.63 -33.73
C LEU A 512 105.50 -36.17 -33.26
N GLU A 513 106.41 -35.37 -33.83
CA GLU A 513 106.51 -33.94 -33.53
C GLU A 513 105.29 -33.16 -34.03
N VAL A 514 104.81 -33.44 -35.25
CA VAL A 514 103.54 -32.89 -35.78
C VAL A 514 102.36 -33.27 -34.88
N SER A 515 102.18 -34.54 -34.56
CA SER A 515 101.12 -35.04 -33.69
C SER A 515 101.17 -34.41 -32.28
N CYS A 516 102.36 -34.17 -31.73
CA CYS A 516 102.53 -33.45 -30.47
C CYS A 516 102.18 -31.95 -30.57
N SER A 517 102.12 -31.36 -31.75
CA SER A 517 101.63 -29.98 -31.94
C SER A 517 100.11 -29.94 -32.17
N GLU A 518 99.58 -30.88 -32.95
CA GLU A 518 98.13 -31.09 -33.15
C GLU A 518 97.42 -31.32 -31.81
N LEU A 519 97.90 -32.28 -30.99
CA LEU A 519 97.29 -32.60 -29.68
C LEU A 519 97.32 -31.42 -28.70
N ARG A 520 98.28 -30.50 -28.83
CA ARG A 520 98.32 -29.25 -28.05
C ARG A 520 97.29 -28.23 -28.55
N GLN A 521 97.08 -28.15 -29.86
CA GLN A 521 96.05 -27.29 -30.45
C GLN A 521 94.65 -27.81 -30.11
N GLU A 522 94.41 -29.11 -30.19
CA GLU A 522 93.15 -29.75 -29.75
C GLU A 522 92.84 -29.47 -28.28
N LEU A 523 93.83 -29.62 -27.38
CA LEU A 523 93.67 -29.29 -25.96
C LEU A 523 93.36 -27.79 -25.73
N LEU A 524 93.96 -26.90 -26.52
CA LEU A 524 93.69 -25.47 -26.47
C LEU A 524 92.25 -25.16 -26.97
N LEU A 525 91.80 -25.78 -28.06
CA LEU A 525 90.43 -25.67 -28.56
C LEU A 525 89.42 -26.19 -27.53
N ALA A 526 89.63 -27.39 -26.97
CA ALA A 526 88.78 -27.97 -25.94
C ALA A 526 88.69 -27.07 -24.67
N ASN A 527 89.78 -26.41 -24.28
CA ASN A 527 89.75 -25.43 -23.18
C ASN A 527 88.88 -24.20 -23.51
N ASN A 528 88.97 -23.64 -24.73
CA ASN A 528 88.10 -22.54 -25.16
C ASN A 528 86.63 -22.97 -25.20
N GLU A 529 86.34 -24.20 -25.64
CA GLU A 529 84.99 -24.76 -25.64
C GLU A 529 84.46 -24.93 -24.20
N VAL A 530 85.28 -25.43 -23.26
CA VAL A 530 84.91 -25.53 -21.83
C VAL A 530 84.63 -24.14 -21.23
N GLU A 531 85.47 -23.13 -21.49
CA GLU A 531 85.21 -21.75 -21.04
C GLU A 531 83.92 -21.18 -21.64
N HIS A 532 83.64 -21.47 -22.92
CA HIS A 532 82.40 -21.06 -23.59
C HIS A 532 81.16 -21.75 -22.99
N PHE A 533 81.19 -23.07 -22.81
CA PHE A 533 80.10 -23.82 -22.16
C PHE A 533 79.87 -23.37 -20.73
N GLN A 534 80.93 -23.09 -19.97
CA GLN A 534 80.83 -22.58 -18.60
C GLN A 534 80.25 -21.15 -18.57
N GLY A 535 80.60 -20.30 -19.54
CA GLY A 535 79.97 -18.99 -19.74
C GLY A 535 78.46 -19.10 -20.06
N MET A 536 78.06 -20.06 -20.88
CA MET A 536 76.64 -20.33 -21.16
C MET A 536 75.90 -20.90 -19.94
N LEU A 537 76.52 -21.80 -19.18
CA LEU A 537 75.95 -22.36 -17.95
C LEU A 537 75.70 -21.27 -16.89
N ASN A 538 76.71 -20.46 -16.59
CA ASN A 538 76.59 -19.34 -15.64
C ASN A 538 75.47 -18.37 -16.04
N LYS A 539 75.27 -18.16 -17.35
CA LYS A 539 74.16 -17.34 -17.84
C LYS A 539 72.81 -18.03 -17.64
N ALA A 540 72.69 -19.32 -17.98
CA ALA A 540 71.46 -20.08 -17.80
C ALA A 540 71.04 -20.17 -16.32
N GLU A 541 72.01 -20.31 -15.40
CA GLU A 541 71.79 -20.27 -13.95
C GLU A 541 71.31 -18.89 -13.49
N ALA A 542 71.89 -17.79 -13.99
CA ALA A 542 71.45 -16.44 -13.69
C ALA A 542 70.04 -16.13 -14.24
N ASP A 543 69.75 -16.54 -15.48
CA ASP A 543 68.42 -16.43 -16.09
C ASP A 543 67.40 -17.26 -15.29
N GLN A 544 67.75 -18.48 -14.85
CA GLN A 544 66.92 -19.33 -13.99
C GLN A 544 66.64 -18.68 -12.63
N GLN A 545 67.65 -18.13 -11.94
CA GLN A 545 67.44 -17.44 -10.67
C GLN A 545 66.53 -16.22 -10.87
N GLN A 546 66.74 -15.41 -11.92
CA GLN A 546 65.86 -14.30 -12.24
C GLN A 546 64.42 -14.76 -12.53
N HIS A 547 64.23 -15.94 -13.11
CA HIS A 547 62.90 -16.55 -13.30
C HIS A 547 62.28 -17.00 -11.96
N GLN A 548 63.07 -17.58 -11.05
CA GLN A 548 62.60 -17.94 -9.71
C GLN A 548 62.21 -16.71 -8.88
N ASP A 549 63.06 -15.68 -8.82
CA ASP A 549 62.77 -14.42 -8.10
C ASP A 549 61.46 -13.77 -8.59
N ARG A 550 61.18 -13.84 -9.90
CA ARG A 550 59.93 -13.34 -10.50
C ARG A 550 58.72 -14.17 -10.06
N LEU A 551 58.84 -15.50 -9.98
CA LEU A 551 57.77 -16.38 -9.51
C LEU A 551 57.51 -16.20 -8.01
N GLU A 552 58.55 -16.10 -7.17
CA GLU A 552 58.40 -15.84 -5.74
C GLU A 552 57.75 -14.48 -5.47
N LYS A 553 58.10 -13.45 -6.25
CA LYS A 553 57.45 -12.13 -6.18
C LYS A 553 55.97 -12.19 -6.58
N GLN A 554 55.63 -12.90 -7.65
CA GLN A 554 54.24 -13.11 -8.05
C GLN A 554 53.45 -13.91 -7.00
N GLU A 555 54.06 -14.93 -6.40
CA GLU A 555 53.43 -15.70 -5.32
C GLU A 555 53.16 -14.83 -4.08
N GLN A 556 54.08 -13.93 -3.72
CA GLN A 556 53.88 -12.95 -2.63
C GLN A 556 52.78 -11.92 -2.96
N GLU A 557 52.74 -11.40 -4.18
CA GLU A 557 51.69 -10.49 -4.65
C GLU A 557 50.30 -11.16 -4.66
N HIS A 558 50.22 -12.43 -5.11
CA HIS A 558 49.00 -13.22 -5.04
C HIS A 558 48.57 -13.52 -3.60
N LYS A 559 49.51 -13.88 -2.70
CA LYS A 559 49.22 -14.06 -1.25
C LYS A 559 48.66 -12.78 -0.63
N ALA A 560 49.29 -11.63 -0.89
CA ALA A 560 48.80 -10.34 -0.40
C ALA A 560 47.41 -9.99 -0.95
N SER A 561 47.16 -10.25 -2.25
CA SER A 561 45.84 -10.05 -2.86
C SER A 561 44.77 -11.01 -2.33
N LEU A 562 45.14 -12.21 -1.88
CA LEU A 562 44.21 -13.17 -1.26
C LEU A 562 43.83 -12.69 0.15
N PHE A 563 44.79 -12.31 0.99
CA PHE A 563 44.51 -11.78 2.33
C PHE A 563 43.65 -10.51 2.28
N ALA A 564 43.92 -9.58 1.35
CA ALA A 564 43.10 -8.38 1.18
C ALA A 564 41.67 -8.68 0.70
N LEU A 565 41.46 -9.78 -0.04
CA LEU A 565 40.13 -10.23 -0.45
C LEU A 565 39.39 -10.96 0.68
N GLU A 566 40.12 -11.75 1.48
CA GLU A 566 39.61 -12.43 2.68
C GLU A 566 39.16 -11.42 3.75
N GLU A 567 39.98 -10.39 4.03
CA GLU A 567 39.63 -9.29 4.93
C GLU A 567 38.37 -8.56 4.43
N LYS A 568 38.28 -8.26 3.13
CA LYS A 568 37.09 -7.66 2.52
C LYS A 568 35.85 -8.57 2.59
N SER A 569 36.02 -9.89 2.51
CA SER A 569 34.91 -10.84 2.74
C SER A 569 34.42 -10.76 4.18
N ARG A 570 35.35 -10.85 5.14
CA ARG A 570 35.07 -10.77 6.58
C ARG A 570 34.35 -9.46 6.95
N ASP A 571 34.75 -8.33 6.37
CA ASP A 571 34.09 -7.04 6.61
C ASP A 571 32.71 -6.94 5.93
N GLY A 572 32.52 -7.59 4.78
CA GLY A 572 31.20 -7.77 4.18
C GLY A 572 30.27 -8.66 5.03
N GLU A 573 30.81 -9.74 5.60
CA GLU A 573 30.09 -10.64 6.51
C GLU A 573 29.67 -9.91 7.80
N ASN A 574 30.52 -9.04 8.35
CA ASN A 574 30.17 -8.16 9.47
C ASN A 574 29.01 -7.22 9.09
N GLN A 575 29.11 -6.51 7.96
CA GLN A 575 28.03 -5.62 7.49
C GLN A 575 26.71 -6.39 7.26
N ILE A 576 26.77 -7.62 6.74
CA ILE A 576 25.60 -8.50 6.59
C ILE A 576 25.01 -8.90 7.95
N LYS A 577 25.83 -9.08 8.99
CA LYS A 577 25.36 -9.34 10.36
C LYS A 577 24.69 -8.09 10.96
N ASP A 578 25.33 -6.94 10.87
CA ASP A 578 24.83 -5.68 11.43
C ASP A 578 23.50 -5.26 10.76
N LEU A 579 23.37 -5.48 9.44
CA LEU A 579 22.12 -5.28 8.70
C LEU A 579 21.03 -6.30 9.11
N LYS A 580 21.37 -7.55 9.45
CA LYS A 580 20.39 -8.53 9.97
C LYS A 580 19.90 -8.14 11.36
N GLU A 581 20.79 -7.68 12.24
CA GLU A 581 20.43 -7.18 13.57
C GLU A 581 19.51 -5.96 13.45
N THR A 582 19.83 -5.02 12.54
CA THR A 582 18.96 -3.88 12.20
C THR A 582 17.58 -4.33 11.67
N ILE A 583 17.51 -5.37 10.83
CA ILE A 583 16.25 -5.91 10.31
C ILE A 583 15.41 -6.50 11.45
N PHE A 584 15.99 -7.30 12.34
CA PHE A 584 15.25 -7.86 13.49
C PHE A 584 14.72 -6.77 14.44
N GLU A 585 15.49 -5.70 14.68
CA GLU A 585 15.03 -4.54 15.47
C GLU A 585 13.86 -3.81 14.81
N LEU A 586 13.82 -3.72 13.48
CA LEU A 586 12.72 -3.11 12.73
C LEU A 586 11.49 -4.02 12.67
N GLU A 587 11.67 -5.35 12.56
CA GLU A 587 10.58 -6.33 12.61
C GLU A 587 9.87 -6.33 13.98
N ASP A 588 10.62 -6.29 15.09
CA ASP A 588 10.06 -6.17 16.44
C ASP A 588 9.29 -4.86 16.63
N GLN A 589 9.85 -3.73 16.16
CA GLN A 589 9.15 -2.44 16.19
C GLN A 589 7.83 -2.46 15.39
N VAL A 590 7.79 -3.12 14.23
CA VAL A 590 6.59 -3.22 13.40
C VAL A 590 5.50 -4.06 14.09
N GLU A 591 5.86 -5.19 14.70
CA GLU A 591 4.89 -6.03 15.43
C GLU A 591 4.47 -5.41 16.77
N GLN A 592 5.37 -4.71 17.48
CA GLN A 592 5.02 -3.90 18.65
C GLN A 592 4.00 -2.81 18.29
N GLN A 593 4.24 -2.05 17.22
CA GLN A 593 3.25 -1.07 16.73
C GLN A 593 1.94 -1.74 16.30
N ARG A 594 1.99 -2.96 15.75
CA ARG A 594 0.79 -3.73 15.37
C ARG A 594 -0.03 -4.14 16.60
N ALA A 595 0.61 -4.57 17.68
CA ALA A 595 -0.03 -4.84 18.96
C ALA A 595 -0.65 -3.57 19.57
N VAL A 596 0.07 -2.44 19.56
CA VAL A 596 -0.46 -1.14 20.02
C VAL A 596 -1.67 -0.70 19.20
N ARG A 597 -1.61 -0.77 17.86
CA ARG A 597 -2.75 -0.47 16.98
C ARG A 597 -3.98 -1.35 17.27
N LEU A 598 -3.77 -2.65 17.53
CA LEU A 598 -4.86 -3.56 17.91
C LEU A 598 -5.50 -3.18 19.25
N HIS A 599 -4.69 -2.85 20.28
CA HIS A 599 -5.20 -2.36 21.55
C HIS A 599 -5.98 -1.05 21.39
N THR A 600 -5.44 -0.09 20.63
CA THR A 600 -6.12 1.20 20.37
C THR A 600 -7.46 0.98 19.67
N ASN A 601 -7.52 0.13 18.65
CA ASN A 601 -8.76 -0.20 17.95
C ASN A 601 -9.79 -0.86 18.88
N GLN A 602 -9.37 -1.77 19.77
CA GLN A 602 -10.26 -2.36 20.78
C GLN A 602 -10.79 -1.29 21.74
N THR A 603 -9.94 -0.39 22.22
CA THR A 603 -10.35 0.73 23.08
C THR A 603 -11.33 1.68 22.38
N ILE A 604 -11.16 1.94 21.08
CA ILE A 604 -12.10 2.73 20.27
C ILE A 604 -13.46 2.01 20.20
N LEU A 605 -13.49 0.72 19.85
CA LEU A 605 -14.73 -0.07 19.81
C LEU A 605 -15.45 -0.09 21.18
N ASP A 606 -14.71 -0.21 22.28
CA ASP A 606 -15.29 -0.18 23.63
C ASP A 606 -15.84 1.21 24.01
N LEU A 607 -15.26 2.30 23.49
CA LEU A 607 -15.77 3.67 23.66
C LEU A 607 -16.98 3.95 22.76
N GLU A 608 -16.97 3.50 21.50
CA GLU A 608 -18.12 3.59 20.58
C GLU A 608 -19.35 2.87 21.15
N ASN A 609 -19.14 1.66 21.71
CA ASN A 609 -20.19 0.91 22.41
C ASN A 609 -20.65 1.60 23.71
N GLN A 610 -19.82 2.41 24.37
CA GLN A 610 -20.24 3.24 25.51
C GLN A 610 -21.07 4.44 25.05
N ILE A 611 -20.62 5.17 24.02
CA ILE A 611 -21.34 6.31 23.43
C ILE A 611 -22.74 5.87 22.99
N LYS A 612 -22.84 4.79 22.21
CA LYS A 612 -24.13 4.25 21.75
C LYS A 612 -25.10 3.94 22.90
N ARG A 613 -24.62 3.32 23.98
CA ARG A 613 -25.46 3.05 25.17
C ARG A 613 -25.92 4.33 25.88
N VAL A 614 -25.09 5.37 25.91
CA VAL A 614 -25.46 6.69 26.47
C VAL A 614 -26.46 7.41 25.55
N GLU A 615 -26.33 7.29 24.24
CA GLU A 615 -27.30 7.81 23.27
C GLU A 615 -28.67 7.11 23.39
N GLU A 616 -28.67 5.78 23.51
CA GLU A 616 -29.88 4.98 23.77
C GLU A 616 -30.56 5.40 25.10
N GLN A 617 -29.78 5.58 26.17
CA GLN A 617 -30.28 6.07 27.47
C GLN A 617 -30.85 7.49 27.37
N LYS A 618 -30.15 8.41 26.68
CA LYS A 618 -30.63 9.78 26.44
C LYS A 618 -31.95 9.77 25.68
N VAL A 619 -32.06 8.99 24.60
CA VAL A 619 -33.28 8.88 23.79
C VAL A 619 -34.45 8.34 24.63
N GLU A 620 -34.20 7.44 25.58
CA GLU A 620 -35.23 6.96 26.51
C GLU A 620 -35.63 8.03 27.55
N GLN A 621 -34.67 8.77 28.10
CA GLN A 621 -34.94 9.92 28.99
C GLN A 621 -35.72 11.03 28.26
N ASP A 622 -35.40 11.31 27.00
CA ASP A 622 -36.14 12.26 26.15
C ASP A 622 -37.59 11.80 25.90
N LYS A 623 -37.87 10.49 25.83
CA LYS A 623 -39.25 9.95 25.81
C LYS A 623 -39.95 10.13 27.15
N GLN A 624 -39.29 9.80 28.25
CA GLN A 624 -39.85 9.94 29.61
C GLN A 624 -40.20 11.39 29.91
N MET A 625 -39.32 12.34 29.58
CA MET A 625 -39.59 13.78 29.72
C MET A 625 -40.77 14.25 28.84
N LYS A 626 -40.90 13.72 27.62
CA LYS A 626 -42.06 14.00 26.75
C LYS A 626 -43.36 13.40 27.31
N ALA A 627 -43.32 12.21 27.88
CA ALA A 627 -44.46 11.56 28.52
C ALA A 627 -44.93 12.34 29.76
N MET A 628 -44.02 12.67 30.68
CA MET A 628 -44.33 13.51 31.85
C MET A 628 -44.83 14.90 31.43
N SER A 629 -44.22 15.53 30.42
CA SER A 629 -44.69 16.83 29.91
C SER A 629 -46.07 16.75 29.24
N LYS A 630 -46.46 15.59 28.70
CA LYS A 630 -47.82 15.34 28.20
C LYS A 630 -48.79 15.18 29.36
N GLN A 631 -48.48 14.31 30.34
CA GLN A 631 -49.30 14.09 31.53
C GLN A 631 -49.59 15.40 32.27
N MET A 632 -48.57 16.22 32.55
CA MET A 632 -48.74 17.52 33.20
C MET A 632 -49.70 18.45 32.43
N LYS A 633 -49.78 18.36 31.10
CA LYS A 633 -50.74 19.15 30.29
C LYS A 633 -52.15 18.58 30.38
N GLU A 634 -52.28 17.26 30.35
CA GLU A 634 -53.56 16.56 30.49
C GLU A 634 -54.17 16.86 31.88
N GLU A 635 -53.40 16.75 32.96
CA GLU A 635 -53.79 17.16 34.32
C GLU A 635 -54.14 18.67 34.39
N THR A 636 -53.38 19.54 33.71
CA THR A 636 -53.67 20.99 33.66
C THR A 636 -54.92 21.31 32.83
N GLU A 637 -55.33 20.46 31.89
CA GLU A 637 -56.62 20.56 31.19
C GLU A 637 -57.77 20.00 32.02
N GLU A 638 -57.58 18.86 32.69
CA GLU A 638 -58.56 18.27 33.61
C GLU A 638 -58.89 19.22 34.77
N TRP A 639 -57.88 19.89 35.35
CA TRP A 639 -58.11 20.92 36.36
C TRP A 639 -58.94 22.11 35.83
N ARG A 640 -58.72 22.54 34.58
CA ARG A 640 -59.52 23.60 33.94
C ARG A 640 -60.95 23.15 33.62
N ARG A 641 -61.15 21.88 33.23
CA ARG A 641 -62.49 21.28 33.07
C ARG A 641 -63.22 21.26 34.43
N PHE A 642 -62.56 20.72 35.46
CA PHE A 642 -63.10 20.69 36.82
C PHE A 642 -63.45 22.08 37.37
N GLN A 643 -62.64 23.11 37.08
CA GLN A 643 -62.96 24.49 37.45
C GLN A 643 -64.24 24.99 36.74
N ALA A 644 -64.38 24.74 35.44
CA ALA A 644 -65.57 25.15 34.67
C ALA A 644 -66.84 24.36 35.09
N ASP A 645 -66.69 23.07 35.38
CA ASP A 645 -67.77 22.22 35.91
C ASP A 645 -68.19 22.70 37.31
N LEU A 646 -67.23 23.11 38.16
CA LEU A 646 -67.49 23.69 39.48
C LEU A 646 -68.19 25.06 39.38
N GLN A 647 -67.76 25.95 38.49
CA GLN A 647 -68.45 27.22 38.22
C GLN A 647 -69.89 26.96 37.76
N THR A 648 -70.08 26.01 36.83
CA THR A 648 -71.42 25.59 36.35
C THR A 648 -72.28 25.05 37.51
N ALA A 649 -71.72 24.22 38.39
CA ALA A 649 -72.43 23.70 39.56
C ALA A 649 -72.79 24.81 40.57
N VAL A 650 -71.93 25.82 40.74
CA VAL A 650 -72.20 26.99 41.61
C VAL A 650 -73.29 27.88 41.01
N VAL A 651 -73.33 28.09 39.70
CA VAL A 651 -74.42 28.81 39.01
C VAL A 651 -75.74 28.04 39.20
N VAL A 652 -75.78 26.75 38.85
CA VAL A 652 -76.99 25.91 39.00
C VAL A 652 -77.48 25.85 40.45
N ALA A 653 -76.57 25.75 41.43
CA ALA A 653 -76.95 25.78 42.84
C ALA A 653 -77.50 27.16 43.28
N ASN A 654 -77.01 28.26 42.70
CA ASN A 654 -77.55 29.59 42.92
C ASN A 654 -78.93 29.79 42.26
N ASP A 655 -79.13 29.26 41.05
CA ASP A 655 -80.41 29.32 40.34
C ASP A 655 -81.48 28.52 41.09
N ILE A 656 -81.21 27.26 41.45
CA ILE A 656 -82.11 26.42 42.27
C ILE A 656 -82.45 27.11 43.61
N LYS A 657 -81.46 27.76 44.25
CA LYS A 657 -81.67 28.54 45.47
C LYS A 657 -82.58 29.76 45.22
N VAL A 658 -82.45 30.43 44.08
CA VAL A 658 -83.29 31.57 43.70
C VAL A 658 -84.71 31.12 43.35
N GLU A 659 -84.87 30.05 42.57
CA GLU A 659 -86.15 29.42 42.23
C GLU A 659 -86.90 28.99 43.49
N ALA A 660 -86.28 28.17 44.35
CA ALA A 660 -86.89 27.73 45.61
C ALA A 660 -87.29 28.90 46.51
N GLN A 661 -86.51 29.99 46.55
CA GLN A 661 -86.93 31.22 47.24
C GLN A 661 -88.09 31.94 46.54
N GLN A 662 -88.17 31.95 45.21
CA GLN A 662 -89.30 32.51 44.47
C GLN A 662 -90.58 31.70 44.70
N GLU A 663 -90.48 30.36 44.70
CA GLU A 663 -91.59 29.47 45.07
C GLU A 663 -92.05 29.71 46.50
N VAL A 664 -91.15 29.78 47.48
CA VAL A 664 -91.50 30.11 48.88
C VAL A 664 -92.16 31.49 48.98
N ARG A 665 -91.72 32.50 48.23
CA ARG A 665 -92.40 33.82 48.15
C ARG A 665 -93.79 33.70 47.52
N ALA A 666 -93.95 32.89 46.47
CA ALA A 666 -95.23 32.68 45.79
C ALA A 666 -96.24 31.90 46.65
N LEU A 667 -95.78 30.85 47.35
CA LEU A 667 -96.57 30.08 48.31
C LEU A 667 -96.98 30.93 49.51
N ARG A 668 -96.09 31.79 50.04
CA ARG A 668 -96.45 32.77 51.09
C ARG A 668 -97.50 33.77 50.62
N ARG A 669 -97.41 34.30 49.40
CA ARG A 669 -98.45 35.17 48.82
C ARG A 669 -99.78 34.44 48.66
N ARG A 670 -99.78 33.23 48.08
CA ARG A 670 -101.00 32.40 47.97
C ARG A 670 -101.62 32.10 49.33
N LEU A 671 -100.81 31.78 50.34
CA LEU A 671 -101.28 31.56 51.71
C LEU A 671 -101.90 32.83 52.31
N GLN A 672 -101.29 34.01 52.11
CA GLN A 672 -101.87 35.28 52.53
C GLN A 672 -103.18 35.57 51.77
N GLU A 673 -103.24 35.36 50.46
CA GLU A 673 -104.46 35.54 49.68
C GLU A 673 -105.59 34.60 50.14
N GLU A 674 -105.30 33.34 50.47
CA GLU A 674 -106.28 32.41 51.04
C GLU A 674 -106.68 32.78 52.47
N GLN A 675 -105.77 33.31 53.29
CA GLN A 675 -106.09 33.86 54.60
C GLN A 675 -107.00 35.11 54.46
N GLU A 676 -106.74 35.99 53.50
CA GLU A 676 -107.60 37.13 53.18
C GLU A 676 -108.95 36.72 52.59
N ARG A 677 -109.02 35.67 51.77
CA ARG A 677 -110.27 35.07 51.31
C ARG A 677 -111.05 34.48 52.51
N SER A 678 -110.36 33.81 53.42
CA SER A 678 -110.96 33.24 54.63
C SER A 678 -111.47 34.30 55.62
N THR A 679 -110.79 35.45 55.77
CA THR A 679 -111.28 36.55 56.64
C THR A 679 -112.40 37.36 55.99
N ARG A 680 -112.39 37.53 54.67
CA ARG A 680 -113.54 38.06 53.91
C ARG A 680 -114.75 37.13 54.07
N LEU A 681 -114.63 35.84 53.82
CA LEU A 681 -115.71 34.86 54.02
C LEU A 681 -116.17 34.79 55.48
N ALA A 682 -115.27 34.92 56.46
CA ALA A 682 -115.65 35.01 57.87
C ALA A 682 -116.48 36.27 58.18
N SER A 683 -116.08 37.44 57.66
CA SER A 683 -116.84 38.68 57.85
C SER A 683 -118.14 38.76 57.01
N GLU A 684 -118.22 38.03 55.90
CA GLU A 684 -119.48 37.80 55.16
C GLU A 684 -120.41 36.87 55.94
N LEU A 685 -119.90 35.81 56.55
CA LEU A 685 -120.67 34.93 57.45
C LEU A 685 -121.14 35.66 58.71
N GLU A 686 -120.31 36.54 59.27
CA GLU A 686 -120.67 37.40 60.40
C GLU A 686 -121.74 38.44 59.99
N GLN A 687 -121.62 39.05 58.80
CA GLN A 687 -122.69 39.89 58.23
C GLN A 687 -123.98 39.11 57.99
N ILE A 688 -123.92 37.84 57.54
CA ILE A 688 -125.10 36.98 57.37
C ILE A 688 -125.69 36.57 58.74
N GLN A 689 -124.88 36.39 59.78
CA GLN A 689 -125.37 36.21 61.15
C GLN A 689 -126.01 37.49 61.69
N GLY A 690 -125.39 38.66 61.51
CA GLY A 690 -125.96 39.96 61.85
C GLY A 690 -127.26 40.26 61.12
N ALA A 691 -127.34 39.92 59.83
CA ALA A 691 -128.57 39.98 59.03
C ALA A 691 -129.62 38.97 59.50
N ARG A 692 -129.21 37.79 59.99
CA ARG A 692 -130.12 36.81 60.60
C ARG A 692 -130.57 37.21 62.01
N ILE A 693 -129.79 38.01 62.73
CA ILE A 693 -130.17 38.60 64.02
C ILE A 693 -131.11 39.80 63.83
N THR A 694 -130.91 40.65 62.81
CA THR A 694 -131.84 41.75 62.50
C THR A 694 -133.13 41.25 61.83
N ALA A 695 -133.05 40.28 60.93
CA ALA A 695 -134.23 39.57 60.43
C ALA A 695 -134.90 38.72 61.54
N GLY A 696 -134.13 38.20 62.50
CA GLY A 696 -134.63 37.52 63.69
C GLY A 696 -135.41 38.47 64.61
N ALA A 697 -134.88 39.65 64.90
CA ALA A 697 -135.57 40.70 65.65
C ALA A 697 -136.85 41.19 64.94
N ALA A 698 -136.86 41.20 63.60
CA ALA A 698 -138.06 41.46 62.81
C ALA A 698 -139.08 40.29 62.84
N PHE A 699 -138.63 39.06 63.08
CA PHE A 699 -139.47 37.86 63.15
C PHE A 699 -140.05 37.61 64.55
N GLU A 700 -139.29 37.91 65.62
CA GLU A 700 -139.77 37.80 67.01
C GLU A 700 -140.73 38.93 67.41
N SER A 701 -140.69 40.07 66.71
CA SER A 701 -141.60 41.21 66.97
C SER A 701 -143.03 41.04 66.41
N SER A 702 -143.44 39.85 65.95
CA SER A 702 -144.76 39.64 65.31
C SER A 702 -145.38 38.23 65.43
N LYS A 703 -145.19 37.50 66.56
CA LYS A 703 -146.12 36.39 66.89
C LYS A 703 -146.43 36.13 68.38
N THR A 704 -146.34 37.14 69.23
CA THR A 704 -146.95 37.16 70.58
C THR A 704 -147.55 38.54 70.84
N ALA A 705 -148.84 38.79 70.59
CA ALA A 705 -149.91 37.91 70.12
C ALA A 705 -150.85 38.65 69.14
N VAL A 706 -151.84 37.95 68.55
CA VAL A 706 -152.67 38.43 67.40
C VAL A 706 -151.81 38.51 66.11
N GLU A 707 -152.23 38.15 64.90
CA GLU A 707 -153.43 37.52 64.31
C GLU A 707 -152.94 36.28 63.48
N GLY A 708 -153.63 35.60 62.56
CA GLY A 708 -154.90 35.86 61.87
C GLY A 708 -154.86 35.27 60.45
N ARG A 709 -154.84 33.93 60.35
CA ARG A 709 -154.46 33.12 59.15
C ARG A 709 -152.94 32.95 58.95
#